data_AF-A0A4W4GQC7-F1
#
_entry.id   AF-A0A4W4GQC7-F1
#
_cell.length_a   1.000
_cell.length_b   1.000
_cell.length_c   1.000
_cell.angle_alpha   90.00
_cell.angle_beta   90.00
_cell.angle_gamma   90.00
#
_symmetry.space_group_name_H-M   'P 1'
#
loop_
_entity.id
_entity.type
_entity.pdbx_description
1 polymer ?
#
loop_
_entity_poly.entity_id
_entity_poly.type
_entity_poly.pdbx_seq_one_letter_code
_entity_poly.pdbx_strand_id
1 'polypeptide(L)'
;MSKILTVSKFLRQGWLSGRHYTSGEWRSQTRLLSVKAQTAHLVLEDGTVMKGYSFGSPHSSAGELVFNTGLVGYPEALSDPSYRGQILTLTYPIVGNYGVPNTQERDELGLRKNVESDHIQVSGLLVQDYSHDYSHWKSVKSLAQWLQEEKVPALYGVDTRMLTKIIRDKGTVLGKIEFEGQPVEITDPNKRNLVAEVSTMVIVFGKGNPIKVVAVDCGIKHNIIRLLVKHGAEVHLVPWDQDLMCLEYDGLFLSNGPGDPALADTLIQNVRKVLESNRPQPVFGICMGNQITALAAGAQSYKLPMGNRGQNQPVLNMMTGQAFITAQNHGYGIDSKSLPPGWIPLFVNANDGTNEGIMHSTKPIFTAQFHPEARGGPTDTEFLFDAFMSLIKKGKDGTIVSVMPKKPAVSKVLVLGSGGLSIGQAGEFDYSGSQAVKAMKEENLKTVLMNPNIASVQTNEVGDKQADSVYFLPVTPQFVTDVIKAEKPDGILLSMGGQTALNCGVELFRSGVLQQYGVQVLGTPVESIIATEDRQVFADKLMEINEKIAPSVAVESVADALKAAEGIGYPVMVRSAYALGGLGSGLCADGRKLEEIATKALAMSSQILVEKSLLGWKEVEYEVVRDVADNCVTVCNMENFDPLGIHTGDSIVVAPSQTLSNEEYHMLRETAIKVVRHLGIVGECNIQYALHPTSLEYCIIEVNARLSRSSALASKATGYPLAFVAAKLALGIALPDIKNAVSEKTTACFEPSLDYIVAKIPRWDLDRFHGMSREIGSAMKSVGEVMAVGRTFEESIQKALRMCHPSVDGFVPFLPLKRSWAEEFDLRQELAVPSSTRIFSIAKALHDGVSVDQIHELTAIDKWFLYKLRRITELDDLWSSHTMHLQNKLIRSMELHYRPKPDCIMVTWAQTFCLELRTH
;
A
#
# COMPACT_ATOMS: atom_id res chain seq x y z
N MET A 1 -3.84 -72.27 25.20
CA MET A 1 -3.07 -72.73 26.37
C MET A 1 -1.60 -72.33 26.19
N SER A 2 -1.09 -71.46 27.07
CA SER A 2 0.31 -71.08 27.37
C SER A 2 1.28 -70.79 26.19
N LYS A 3 1.99 -69.66 26.13
CA LYS A 3 2.89 -69.15 27.17
C LYS A 3 3.03 -67.61 27.13
N ILE A 4 3.03 -67.05 28.33
CA ILE A 4 3.23 -65.67 28.78
C ILE A 4 4.63 -65.61 29.44
N LEU A 5 5.18 -64.38 29.60
CA LEU A 5 6.43 -63.94 30.28
C LEU A 5 7.68 -64.00 29.37
N THR A 6 8.39 -62.91 29.08
CA THR A 6 9.08 -61.96 30.00
C THR A 6 9.47 -60.75 29.12
N VAL A 7 9.28 -59.47 29.47
CA VAL A 7 10.22 -58.60 30.21
C VAL A 7 9.46 -57.35 30.64
N SER A 8 9.28 -57.18 31.95
CA SER A 8 8.81 -55.95 32.59
C SER A 8 9.67 -55.71 33.84
N LYS A 9 10.52 -54.68 33.84
CA LYS A 9 11.05 -53.97 35.02
C LYS A 9 12.14 -52.99 34.56
N PHE A 10 11.81 -51.70 34.51
CA PHE A 10 12.62 -50.57 35.01
C PHE A 10 11.86 -49.26 34.72
N LEU A 11 10.80 -49.01 35.50
CA LEU A 11 10.15 -47.71 35.64
C LEU A 11 9.76 -47.58 37.12
N ARG A 12 10.59 -46.86 37.91
CA ARG A 12 10.23 -46.18 39.17
C ARG A 12 11.47 -45.50 39.76
N GLN A 13 11.27 -44.27 40.27
CA GLN A 13 12.22 -43.30 40.86
C GLN A 13 12.98 -42.47 39.81
N GLY A 14 12.87 -41.14 39.71
CA GLY A 14 12.18 -40.06 40.44
C GLY A 14 12.34 -38.79 39.59
N TRP A 15 11.38 -37.87 39.52
CA TRP A 15 11.32 -36.72 40.42
C TRP A 15 9.88 -36.18 40.43
N LEU A 16 9.33 -36.07 41.64
CA LEU A 16 8.13 -35.31 41.94
C LEU A 16 8.56 -33.86 42.21
N SER A 17 8.17 -32.92 41.36
CA SER A 17 7.82 -31.57 41.80
C SER A 17 6.52 -31.18 41.12
N GLY A 18 5.48 -31.02 41.94
CA GLY A 18 4.11 -30.88 41.48
C GLY A 18 3.80 -29.50 40.91
N ARG A 19 2.98 -29.48 39.86
CA ARG A 19 1.99 -28.43 39.67
C ARG A 19 0.62 -29.07 39.75
N HIS A 20 -0.11 -28.74 40.81
CA HIS A 20 -1.54 -28.97 40.90
C HIS A 20 -2.23 -28.10 39.84
N TYR A 21 -2.59 -28.71 38.71
CA TYR A 21 -3.59 -28.10 37.83
C TYR A 21 -4.95 -28.20 38.52
N THR A 22 -5.48 -27.06 38.91
CA THR A 22 -6.85 -26.98 39.42
C THR A 22 -7.82 -27.23 38.26
N SER A 23 -8.86 -28.02 38.51
CA SER A 23 -9.91 -28.42 37.57
C SER A 23 -10.72 -27.25 36.96
N GLY A 24 -10.40 -26.00 37.32
CA GLY A 24 -10.99 -24.77 36.76
C GLY A 24 -10.34 -24.29 35.45
N GLU A 25 -9.04 -24.54 35.22
CA GLU A 25 -8.33 -24.06 34.01
C GLU A 25 -8.63 -24.91 32.77
N TRP A 26 -8.96 -26.20 32.96
CA TRP A 26 -9.42 -27.06 31.86
C TRP A 26 -10.75 -26.61 31.23
N ARG A 27 -11.59 -25.85 31.97
CA ARG A 27 -12.83 -25.27 31.43
C ARG A 27 -12.61 -23.98 30.63
N SER A 28 -11.45 -23.31 30.75
CA SER A 28 -11.15 -22.11 29.96
C SER A 28 -10.51 -22.49 28.61
N GLN A 29 -9.68 -23.53 28.56
CA GLN A 29 -9.05 -24.01 27.32
C GLN A 29 -10.02 -24.75 26.39
N THR A 30 -11.05 -25.40 26.92
CA THR A 30 -12.15 -25.94 26.09
C THR A 30 -13.10 -24.85 25.57
N ARG A 31 -13.02 -23.62 26.08
CA ARG A 31 -13.86 -22.51 25.59
C ARG A 31 -13.42 -21.98 24.22
N LEU A 32 -12.14 -22.08 23.88
CA LEU A 32 -11.60 -21.70 22.55
C LEU A 32 -12.07 -22.63 21.41
N LEU A 33 -12.56 -23.83 21.72
CA LEU A 33 -13.04 -24.81 20.73
C LEU A 33 -14.52 -25.20 20.90
N SER A 34 -15.29 -24.56 21.80
CA SER A 34 -16.70 -24.91 22.04
C SER A 34 -17.73 -23.90 21.53
N VAL A 35 -17.31 -22.79 20.92
CA VAL A 35 -18.22 -22.05 20.02
C VAL A 35 -18.05 -22.69 18.65
N LYS A 36 -19.01 -23.51 18.22
CA LYS A 36 -19.11 -23.83 16.79
C LYS A 36 -19.14 -22.48 16.06
N ALA A 37 -18.07 -22.14 15.35
CA ALA A 37 -18.03 -20.91 14.56
C ALA A 37 -19.28 -20.92 13.67
N GLN A 38 -20.15 -19.93 13.86
CA GLN A 38 -21.43 -19.92 13.18
C GLN A 38 -21.17 -19.72 11.69
N THR A 39 -21.72 -20.58 10.84
CA THR A 39 -21.54 -20.50 9.40
C THR A 39 -22.79 -19.94 8.74
N ALA A 40 -22.62 -19.28 7.61
CA ALA A 40 -23.70 -18.86 6.72
C ALA A 40 -23.29 -19.12 5.27
N HIS A 41 -24.24 -18.94 4.35
CA HIS A 41 -23.99 -19.08 2.92
C HIS A 41 -24.19 -17.74 2.22
N LEU A 42 -23.26 -17.41 1.34
CA LEU A 42 -23.50 -16.45 0.28
C LEU A 42 -24.22 -17.20 -0.86
N VAL A 43 -25.45 -16.78 -1.17
CA VAL A 43 -26.26 -17.34 -2.25
C VAL A 43 -26.47 -16.28 -3.31
N LEU A 44 -26.03 -16.56 -4.54
CA LEU A 44 -26.22 -15.67 -5.69
C LEU A 44 -27.51 -16.03 -6.44
N GLU A 45 -28.04 -15.08 -7.21
CA GLU A 45 -29.26 -15.27 -8.00
C GLU A 45 -29.17 -16.38 -9.05
N ASP A 46 -27.96 -16.74 -9.49
CA ASP A 46 -27.72 -17.83 -10.43
C ASP A 46 -27.65 -19.22 -9.77
N GLY A 47 -27.85 -19.29 -8.45
CA GLY A 47 -27.76 -20.52 -7.66
C GLY A 47 -26.36 -20.85 -7.15
N THR A 48 -25.34 -20.01 -7.42
CA THR A 48 -24.01 -20.19 -6.81
C THR A 48 -24.10 -20.05 -5.29
N VAL A 49 -23.57 -21.04 -4.56
CA VAL A 49 -23.54 -21.04 -3.09
C VAL A 49 -22.09 -21.11 -2.62
N MET A 50 -21.70 -20.18 -1.75
CA MET A 50 -20.40 -20.19 -1.09
C MET A 50 -20.58 -20.19 0.43
N LYS A 51 -20.01 -21.18 1.11
CA LYS A 51 -20.01 -21.22 2.57
C LYS A 51 -18.94 -20.27 3.13
N GLY A 52 -19.30 -19.53 4.17
CA GLY A 52 -18.39 -18.68 4.94
C GLY A 52 -18.64 -18.78 6.44
N TYR A 53 -17.73 -18.20 7.22
CA TYR A 53 -17.82 -18.12 8.67
C TYR A 53 -18.27 -16.72 9.07
N SER A 54 -19.30 -16.67 9.92
CA SER A 54 -19.84 -15.41 10.43
C SER A 54 -18.90 -14.79 11.44
N PHE A 55 -18.61 -13.50 11.26
CA PHE A 55 -17.95 -12.67 12.27
C PHE A 55 -18.73 -11.39 12.60
N GLY A 56 -19.66 -10.99 11.73
CA GLY A 56 -20.61 -9.90 11.98
C GLY A 56 -21.86 -10.34 12.74
N SER A 57 -22.95 -9.59 12.56
CA SER A 57 -24.26 -9.91 13.11
C SER A 57 -24.85 -11.20 12.51
N PRO A 58 -25.40 -12.14 13.31
CA PRO A 58 -25.93 -13.41 12.84
C PRO A 58 -27.35 -13.29 12.26
N HIS A 59 -27.53 -12.41 11.27
CA HIS A 59 -28.81 -12.18 10.60
C HIS A 59 -28.67 -12.26 9.07
N SER A 60 -29.69 -12.76 8.37
CA SER A 60 -29.66 -12.84 6.91
C SER A 60 -30.01 -11.51 6.23
N SER A 61 -29.27 -11.13 5.19
CA SER A 61 -29.52 -9.94 4.39
C SER A 61 -29.38 -10.21 2.90
N ALA A 62 -30.03 -9.39 2.07
CA ALA A 62 -29.96 -9.46 0.61
C ALA A 62 -29.59 -8.11 0.01
N GLY A 63 -28.97 -8.12 -1.16
CA GLY A 63 -28.56 -6.90 -1.85
C GLY A 63 -27.82 -7.17 -3.16
N GLU A 64 -27.37 -6.08 -3.79
CA GLU A 64 -26.46 -6.16 -4.93
C GLU A 64 -25.04 -6.43 -4.44
N LEU A 65 -24.38 -7.44 -5.00
CA LEU A 65 -22.98 -7.72 -4.74
C LEU A 65 -22.10 -6.75 -5.51
N VAL A 66 -21.20 -6.10 -4.80
CA VAL A 66 -20.19 -5.20 -5.37
C VAL A 66 -18.82 -5.57 -4.82
N PHE A 67 -17.75 -5.14 -5.50
CA PHE A 67 -16.40 -5.22 -4.96
C PHE A 67 -15.74 -3.84 -4.99
N ASN A 68 -14.77 -3.63 -4.09
CA ASN A 68 -13.93 -2.43 -4.07
C ASN A 68 -12.46 -2.83 -3.98
N THR A 69 -11.62 -2.19 -4.80
CA THR A 69 -10.17 -2.48 -4.92
C THR A 69 -9.29 -1.75 -3.90
N GLY A 70 -9.86 -0.96 -2.99
CA GLY A 70 -9.13 -0.29 -1.91
C GLY A 70 -8.42 -1.29 -0.99
N LEU A 71 -7.17 -0.98 -0.62
CA LEU A 71 -6.33 -1.83 0.23
C LEU A 71 -6.48 -1.49 1.72
N VAL A 72 -6.80 -0.23 2.02
CA VAL A 72 -6.98 0.32 3.37
C VAL A 72 -8.31 1.08 3.46
N GLY A 73 -8.69 1.48 4.67
CA GLY A 73 -9.86 2.31 4.90
C GLY A 73 -11.19 1.55 4.93
N TYR A 74 -11.20 0.31 5.45
CA TYR A 74 -12.48 -0.40 5.63
C TYR A 74 -13.46 0.33 6.56
N PRO A 75 -13.08 1.09 7.62
CA PRO A 75 -14.06 1.85 8.40
C PRO A 75 -14.76 2.96 7.58
N GLU A 76 -13.98 3.69 6.80
CA GLU A 76 -14.46 4.74 5.90
C GLU A 76 -15.34 4.15 4.80
N ALA A 77 -14.89 3.06 4.15
CA ALA A 77 -15.67 2.39 3.11
C ALA A 77 -17.00 1.83 3.64
N LEU A 78 -17.01 1.19 4.82
CA LEU A 78 -18.24 0.63 5.40
C LEU A 78 -19.26 1.71 5.78
N SER A 79 -18.82 2.94 6.02
CA SER A 79 -19.68 4.06 6.38
C SER A 79 -19.99 5.01 5.21
N ASP A 80 -19.56 4.69 3.97
CA ASP A 80 -19.92 5.44 2.76
C ASP A 80 -21.39 5.16 2.37
N PRO A 81 -22.26 6.18 2.35
CA PRO A 81 -23.68 6.03 1.99
C PRO A 81 -23.92 5.46 0.59
N SER A 82 -22.94 5.55 -0.31
CA SER A 82 -23.03 5.03 -1.68
C SER A 82 -23.15 3.49 -1.72
N TYR A 83 -22.84 2.79 -0.62
CA TYR A 83 -23.04 1.34 -0.48
C TYR A 83 -24.42 0.91 0.04
N ARG A 84 -25.35 1.84 0.26
CA ARG A 84 -26.69 1.51 0.75
C ARG A 84 -27.32 0.38 -0.08
N GLY A 85 -27.78 -0.68 0.58
CA GLY A 85 -28.41 -1.83 -0.09
C GLY A 85 -27.45 -2.84 -0.75
N GLN A 86 -26.13 -2.64 -0.65
CA GLN A 86 -25.13 -3.48 -1.30
C GLN A 86 -24.41 -4.42 -0.32
N ILE A 87 -24.02 -5.60 -0.79
CA ILE A 87 -23.13 -6.52 -0.08
C ILE A 87 -21.72 -6.29 -0.61
N LEU A 88 -20.84 -5.74 0.23
CA LEU A 88 -19.50 -5.33 -0.16
C LEU A 88 -18.51 -6.49 -0.07
N THR A 89 -17.82 -6.76 -1.17
CA THR A 89 -16.67 -7.66 -1.25
C THR A 89 -15.37 -6.85 -1.23
N LEU A 90 -14.57 -6.99 -0.19
CA LEU A 90 -13.22 -6.38 -0.17
C LEU A 90 -12.25 -7.28 -0.93
N THR A 91 -11.53 -6.71 -1.91
CA THR A 91 -10.57 -7.50 -2.70
C THR A 91 -9.32 -7.83 -1.89
N TYR A 92 -8.86 -6.89 -1.06
CA TYR A 92 -7.73 -7.12 -0.17
C TYR A 92 -8.08 -8.23 0.83
N PRO A 93 -7.27 -9.31 0.92
CA PRO A 93 -7.72 -10.52 1.60
C PRO A 93 -7.67 -10.45 3.13
N ILE A 94 -6.90 -9.54 3.73
CA ILE A 94 -6.68 -9.49 5.18
C ILE A 94 -7.38 -8.25 5.75
N VAL A 95 -8.46 -8.44 6.49
CA VAL A 95 -9.30 -7.33 6.98
C VAL A 95 -9.45 -7.37 8.50
N GLY A 96 -9.50 -6.20 9.15
CA GLY A 96 -9.65 -6.06 10.60
C GLY A 96 -8.33 -5.95 11.39
N ASN A 97 -7.20 -5.98 10.68
CA ASN A 97 -5.83 -5.86 11.16
C ASN A 97 -5.58 -4.68 12.11
N TYR A 98 -6.08 -3.48 11.79
CA TYR A 98 -5.92 -2.28 12.62
C TYR A 98 -7.18 -1.95 13.45
N GLY A 99 -8.12 -2.88 13.59
CA GLY A 99 -9.32 -2.73 14.42
C GLY A 99 -10.25 -1.61 13.93
N VAL A 100 -11.06 -1.04 14.83
CA VAL A 100 -11.94 0.09 14.51
C VAL A 100 -11.66 1.23 15.51
N PRO A 101 -11.45 2.47 15.03
CA PRO A 101 -11.30 3.63 15.90
C PRO A 101 -12.60 3.94 16.66
N ASN A 102 -12.59 4.92 17.55
CA ASN A 102 -13.82 5.33 18.23
C ASN A 102 -14.82 5.94 17.24
N THR A 103 -15.82 5.14 16.85
CA THR A 103 -16.84 5.56 15.86
C THR A 103 -17.87 6.53 16.43
N GLN A 104 -17.91 6.73 17.75
CA GLN A 104 -18.82 7.67 18.42
C GLN A 104 -18.16 9.02 18.73
N GLU A 105 -16.84 9.14 18.55
CA GLU A 105 -16.13 10.40 18.71
C GLU A 105 -16.65 11.41 17.68
N ARG A 106 -17.03 12.60 18.14
CA ARG A 106 -17.48 13.70 17.29
C ARG A 106 -16.38 14.77 17.20
N ASP A 107 -16.26 15.38 16.03
CA ASP A 107 -15.42 16.55 15.81
C ASP A 107 -16.12 17.84 16.25
N GLU A 108 -15.45 18.98 16.08
CA GLU A 108 -15.95 20.32 16.41
C GLU A 108 -17.20 20.73 15.63
N LEU A 109 -17.49 20.07 14.50
CA LEU A 109 -18.71 20.28 13.71
C LEU A 109 -19.86 19.40 14.20
N GLY A 110 -19.61 18.54 15.18
CA GLY A 110 -20.56 17.53 15.65
C GLY A 110 -20.68 16.33 14.70
N LEU A 111 -19.84 16.19 13.68
CA LEU A 111 -19.82 15.02 12.80
C LEU A 111 -19.01 13.89 13.44
N ARG A 112 -19.34 12.64 13.14
CA ARG A 112 -18.53 11.51 13.62
C ARG A 112 -17.15 11.56 12.97
N LYS A 113 -16.10 11.70 13.79
CA LYS A 113 -14.74 12.03 13.36
C LYS A 113 -14.08 10.95 12.50
N ASN A 114 -14.29 9.69 12.86
CA ASN A 114 -13.54 8.55 12.32
C ASN A 114 -14.34 7.70 11.31
N VAL A 115 -15.50 8.17 10.88
CA VAL A 115 -16.39 7.50 9.90
C VAL A 115 -17.09 8.53 9.02
N GLU A 116 -17.54 8.12 7.85
CA GLU A 116 -18.05 9.02 6.81
C GLU A 116 -19.57 9.19 6.81
N SER A 117 -20.29 8.47 7.67
CA SER A 117 -21.70 8.72 7.99
C SER A 117 -22.03 8.25 9.42
N ASP A 118 -23.28 8.46 9.85
CA ASP A 118 -23.73 8.05 11.19
C ASP A 118 -23.88 6.53 11.38
N HIS A 119 -23.83 5.71 10.32
CA HIS A 119 -24.05 4.27 10.43
C HIS A 119 -23.17 3.49 9.45
N ILE A 120 -23.06 2.17 9.66
CA ILE A 120 -22.58 1.30 8.60
C ILE A 120 -23.67 1.24 7.51
N GLN A 121 -23.25 1.42 6.24
CA GLN A 121 -24.14 1.58 5.10
C GLN A 121 -24.29 0.31 4.27
N VAL A 122 -23.27 -0.56 4.28
CA VAL A 122 -23.33 -1.87 3.61
C VAL A 122 -24.40 -2.75 4.24
N SER A 123 -25.08 -3.53 3.41
CA SER A 123 -26.05 -4.56 3.85
C SER A 123 -25.39 -5.87 4.26
N GLY A 124 -24.11 -6.05 3.90
CA GLY A 124 -23.28 -7.16 4.34
C GLY A 124 -21.84 -7.00 3.88
N LEU A 125 -20.94 -7.75 4.50
CA LEU A 125 -19.50 -7.70 4.20
C LEU A 125 -18.93 -9.10 3.90
N LEU A 126 -18.14 -9.21 2.85
CA LEU A 126 -17.46 -10.43 2.43
C LEU A 126 -15.96 -10.21 2.37
N VAL A 127 -15.21 -11.05 3.10
CA VAL A 127 -13.74 -11.00 3.17
C VAL A 127 -13.12 -12.39 3.02
N GLN A 128 -11.83 -12.45 2.67
CA GLN A 128 -11.09 -13.70 2.57
C GLN A 128 -10.65 -14.20 3.96
N ASP A 129 -9.90 -13.38 4.70
CA ASP A 129 -9.42 -13.64 6.06
C ASP A 129 -9.80 -12.46 6.98
N TYR A 130 -10.25 -12.79 8.18
CA TYR A 130 -10.58 -11.81 9.21
C TYR A 130 -9.56 -11.89 10.35
N SER A 131 -8.98 -10.74 10.71
CA SER A 131 -8.08 -10.62 11.86
C SER A 131 -8.89 -10.49 13.15
N HIS A 132 -8.92 -11.56 13.95
CA HIS A 132 -9.57 -11.57 15.26
C HIS A 132 -8.83 -10.69 16.28
N ASP A 133 -7.50 -10.76 16.26
CA ASP A 133 -6.62 -9.87 17.01
C ASP A 133 -6.20 -8.68 16.12
N TYR A 134 -6.27 -7.47 16.68
CA TYR A 134 -5.93 -6.22 15.99
C TYR A 134 -4.86 -5.44 16.76
N SER A 135 -4.13 -4.57 16.07
CA SER A 135 -3.12 -3.70 16.68
C SER A 135 -3.08 -2.35 15.97
N HIS A 136 -3.55 -1.31 16.64
CA HIS A 136 -3.44 0.07 16.20
C HIS A 136 -3.73 1.01 17.37
N TRP A 137 -2.99 2.10 17.52
CA TRP A 137 -3.08 2.98 18.69
C TRP A 137 -4.43 3.72 18.81
N LYS A 138 -5.15 3.95 17.71
CA LYS A 138 -6.52 4.49 17.73
C LYS A 138 -7.63 3.45 17.94
N SER A 139 -7.32 2.16 17.84
CA SER A 139 -8.36 1.13 17.85
C SER A 139 -8.95 0.96 19.25
N VAL A 140 -10.28 0.92 19.34
CA VAL A 140 -11.01 0.75 20.61
C VAL A 140 -11.85 -0.53 20.66
N LYS A 141 -12.09 -1.14 19.49
CA LYS A 141 -12.87 -2.36 19.34
C LYS A 141 -12.47 -3.11 18.06
N SER A 142 -12.86 -4.37 17.96
CA SER A 142 -12.67 -5.15 16.73
C SER A 142 -13.71 -4.79 15.66
N LEU A 143 -13.41 -5.10 14.40
CA LEU A 143 -14.38 -4.95 13.31
C LEU A 143 -15.63 -5.82 13.52
N ALA A 144 -15.47 -7.04 14.04
CA ALA A 144 -16.59 -7.91 14.39
C ALA A 144 -17.54 -7.26 15.41
N GLN A 145 -16.99 -6.64 16.46
CA GLN A 145 -17.79 -5.95 17.48
C GLN A 145 -18.59 -4.79 16.87
N TRP A 146 -17.97 -3.97 16.02
CA TRP A 146 -18.67 -2.86 15.36
C TRP A 146 -19.80 -3.34 14.42
N LEU A 147 -19.54 -4.39 13.64
CA LEU A 147 -20.55 -4.99 12.76
C LEU A 147 -21.72 -5.59 13.56
N GLN A 148 -21.47 -6.20 14.72
CA GLN A 148 -22.51 -6.73 15.60
C GLN A 148 -23.36 -5.61 16.23
N GLU A 149 -22.73 -4.52 16.69
CA GLU A 149 -23.41 -3.34 17.23
C GLU A 149 -24.37 -2.71 16.19
N GLU A 150 -23.91 -2.58 14.94
CA GLU A 150 -24.67 -1.99 13.83
C GLU A 150 -25.54 -3.02 13.08
N LYS A 151 -25.60 -4.26 13.56
CA LYS A 151 -26.42 -5.37 13.03
C LYS A 151 -26.12 -5.74 11.57
N VAL A 152 -24.86 -5.64 11.15
CA VAL A 152 -24.44 -5.96 9.78
C VAL A 152 -23.86 -7.38 9.69
N PRO A 153 -24.38 -8.26 8.84
CA PRO A 153 -23.82 -9.60 8.65
C PRO A 153 -22.54 -9.56 7.85
N ALA A 154 -21.59 -10.44 8.22
CA ALA A 154 -20.31 -10.50 7.55
C ALA A 154 -19.72 -11.90 7.56
N LEU A 155 -19.14 -12.31 6.42
CA LEU A 155 -18.53 -13.62 6.22
C LEU A 155 -17.05 -13.52 5.87
N TYR A 156 -16.22 -14.35 6.51
CA TYR A 156 -14.85 -14.64 6.08
C TYR A 156 -14.71 -16.07 5.57
N GLY A 157 -13.58 -16.40 4.93
CA GLY A 157 -13.33 -17.71 4.30
C GLY A 157 -13.94 -17.86 2.90
N VAL A 158 -14.45 -16.76 2.34
CA VAL A 158 -15.02 -16.70 0.99
C VAL A 158 -13.94 -16.26 0.01
N ASP A 159 -13.87 -16.88 -1.18
CA ASP A 159 -12.90 -16.49 -2.20
C ASP A 159 -13.30 -15.19 -2.88
N THR A 160 -12.81 -14.08 -2.33
CA THR A 160 -13.12 -12.73 -2.82
C THR A 160 -12.63 -12.47 -4.24
N ARG A 161 -11.52 -13.11 -4.67
CA ARG A 161 -11.02 -12.98 -6.06
C ARG A 161 -11.96 -13.69 -7.04
N MET A 162 -12.46 -14.87 -6.67
CA MET A 162 -13.48 -15.57 -7.47
C MET A 162 -14.75 -14.73 -7.59
N LEU A 163 -15.24 -14.15 -6.49
CA LEU A 163 -16.41 -13.28 -6.49
C LEU A 163 -16.22 -12.04 -7.37
N THR A 164 -15.08 -11.35 -7.23
CA THR A 164 -14.75 -10.18 -8.06
C THR A 164 -14.81 -10.50 -9.56
N LYS A 165 -14.31 -11.68 -9.98
CA LYS A 165 -14.42 -12.13 -11.38
C LYS A 165 -15.87 -12.37 -11.79
N ILE A 166 -16.68 -13.02 -10.94
CA ILE A 166 -18.10 -13.27 -11.22
C ILE A 166 -18.86 -11.94 -11.38
N ILE A 167 -18.64 -10.99 -10.48
CA ILE A 167 -19.27 -9.66 -10.52
C ILE A 167 -18.84 -8.92 -11.80
N ARG A 168 -17.55 -8.91 -12.13
CA ARG A 168 -17.03 -8.26 -13.34
C ARG A 168 -17.61 -8.85 -14.63
N ASP A 169 -17.77 -10.16 -14.70
CA ASP A 169 -18.20 -10.83 -15.93
C ASP A 169 -19.72 -10.70 -16.18
N LYS A 170 -20.52 -10.52 -15.11
CA LYS A 170 -22.00 -10.40 -15.18
C LYS A 170 -22.53 -8.97 -15.05
N GLY A 171 -21.71 -8.10 -14.46
CA GLY A 171 -22.02 -6.73 -14.11
C GLY A 171 -22.90 -6.57 -12.89
N THR A 172 -24.21 -6.68 -13.05
CA THR A 172 -25.11 -6.70 -11.87
C THR A 172 -25.22 -8.12 -11.37
N VAL A 173 -24.89 -8.35 -10.10
CA VAL A 173 -25.07 -9.64 -9.43
C VAL A 173 -25.85 -9.42 -8.16
N LEU A 174 -27.01 -10.07 -8.05
CA LEU A 174 -27.79 -10.06 -6.83
C LEU A 174 -27.47 -11.29 -5.98
N GLY A 175 -27.56 -11.12 -4.66
CA GLY A 175 -27.36 -12.23 -3.75
C GLY A 175 -27.76 -11.92 -2.32
N LYS A 176 -27.53 -12.88 -1.44
CA LYS A 176 -27.86 -12.82 -0.03
C LYS A 176 -26.85 -13.55 0.84
N ILE A 177 -26.63 -13.03 2.04
CA ILE A 177 -26.02 -13.77 3.14
C ILE A 177 -27.16 -14.45 3.89
N GLU A 178 -27.17 -15.78 3.91
CA GLU A 178 -28.25 -16.59 4.47
C GLU A 178 -27.75 -17.50 5.60
N PHE A 179 -28.30 -17.25 6.79
CA PHE A 179 -28.15 -18.09 7.97
C PHE A 179 -29.23 -19.17 8.02
N GLU A 180 -28.87 -20.32 8.61
CA GLU A 180 -29.81 -21.42 8.81
C GLU A 180 -31.03 -20.96 9.62
N GLY A 181 -32.23 -21.24 9.12
CA GLY A 181 -33.50 -20.86 9.75
C GLY A 181 -33.92 -19.40 9.55
N GLN A 182 -33.18 -18.61 8.75
CA GLN A 182 -33.50 -17.20 8.46
C GLN A 182 -33.53 -16.94 6.95
N PRO A 183 -34.51 -17.49 6.20
CA PRO A 183 -34.57 -17.27 4.76
C PRO A 183 -34.90 -15.81 4.44
N VAL A 184 -34.24 -15.27 3.42
CA VAL A 184 -34.53 -13.94 2.86
C VAL A 184 -34.64 -14.02 1.34
N GLU A 185 -35.50 -13.19 0.75
CA GLU A 185 -35.63 -13.10 -0.70
C GLU A 185 -34.52 -12.22 -1.30
N ILE A 186 -34.05 -12.59 -2.49
CA ILE A 186 -33.09 -11.76 -3.23
C ILE A 186 -33.88 -10.62 -3.89
N THR A 187 -33.58 -9.38 -3.50
CA THR A 187 -34.22 -8.17 -4.03
C THR A 187 -33.18 -7.21 -4.60
N ASP A 188 -33.48 -6.60 -5.75
CA ASP A 188 -32.62 -5.55 -6.32
C ASP A 188 -32.86 -4.21 -5.60
N PRO A 189 -31.88 -3.69 -4.83
CA PRO A 189 -32.02 -2.42 -4.13
C PRO A 189 -32.17 -1.23 -5.10
N ASN A 190 -31.66 -1.33 -6.33
CA ASN A 190 -31.66 -0.23 -7.30
C ASN A 190 -33.04 0.11 -7.86
N LYS A 191 -34.06 -0.71 -7.58
CA LYS A 191 -35.46 -0.40 -7.93
C LYS A 191 -36.12 0.61 -6.99
N ARG A 192 -35.45 0.95 -5.89
CA ARG A 192 -35.90 1.94 -4.90
C ARG A 192 -35.10 3.22 -5.05
N ASN A 193 -35.69 4.35 -4.67
CA ASN A 193 -34.96 5.61 -4.57
C ASN A 193 -34.09 5.60 -3.30
N LEU A 194 -32.87 5.05 -3.43
CA LEU A 194 -31.94 4.92 -2.31
C LEU A 194 -31.43 6.26 -1.79
N VAL A 195 -31.42 7.30 -2.62
CA VAL A 195 -31.11 8.69 -2.22
C VAL A 195 -32.03 9.15 -1.10
N ALA A 196 -33.34 8.87 -1.23
CA ALA A 196 -34.33 9.21 -0.21
C ALA A 196 -34.16 8.44 1.11
N GLU A 197 -33.50 7.27 1.09
CA GLU A 197 -33.28 6.45 2.30
C GLU A 197 -32.09 6.93 3.14
N VAL A 198 -31.17 7.68 2.54
CA VAL A 198 -29.93 8.15 3.20
C VAL A 198 -29.92 9.66 3.42
N SER A 199 -30.78 10.41 2.72
CA SER A 199 -30.87 11.87 2.84
C SER A 199 -31.39 12.30 4.21
N THR A 200 -30.78 13.35 4.76
CA THR A 200 -31.12 13.90 6.08
C THR A 200 -32.13 15.06 6.03
N MET A 201 -32.49 15.55 7.20
CA MET A 201 -33.25 16.79 7.38
C MET A 201 -32.33 18.02 7.25
N VAL A 202 -32.89 19.23 7.26
CA VAL A 202 -32.08 20.45 7.17
C VAL A 202 -31.17 20.60 8.40
N ILE A 203 -29.85 20.71 8.18
CA ILE A 203 -28.83 20.91 9.23
C ILE A 203 -27.82 21.97 8.75
N VAL A 204 -27.33 22.81 9.66
CA VAL A 204 -26.33 23.86 9.34
C VAL A 204 -25.01 23.57 10.06
N PHE A 205 -23.91 23.55 9.31
CA PHE A 205 -22.54 23.37 9.81
C PHE A 205 -21.69 24.61 9.55
N GLY A 206 -20.66 24.84 10.38
CA GLY A 206 -19.78 26.01 10.22
C GLY A 206 -20.49 27.35 10.44
N LYS A 207 -21.47 27.39 11.36
CA LYS A 207 -22.32 28.56 11.58
C LYS A 207 -21.49 29.83 11.82
N GLY A 208 -21.81 30.90 11.10
CA GLY A 208 -21.10 32.19 11.15
C GLY A 208 -19.98 32.35 10.13
N ASN A 209 -19.67 31.30 9.36
CA ASN A 209 -18.78 31.43 8.21
C ASN A 209 -19.39 32.33 7.11
N PRO A 210 -18.57 33.09 6.37
CA PRO A 210 -19.04 34.17 5.50
C PRO A 210 -19.69 33.71 4.20
N ILE A 211 -19.45 32.48 3.76
CA ILE A 211 -19.90 31.97 2.46
C ILE A 211 -21.01 30.95 2.68
N LYS A 212 -22.21 31.22 2.21
CA LYS A 212 -23.34 30.30 2.35
C LYS A 212 -23.36 29.28 1.21
N VAL A 213 -23.10 28.01 1.54
CA VAL A 213 -23.18 26.90 0.57
C VAL A 213 -24.39 26.04 0.91
N VAL A 214 -25.31 25.88 -0.03
CA VAL A 214 -26.36 24.86 0.08
C VAL A 214 -25.80 23.55 -0.45
N ALA A 215 -25.74 22.54 0.41
CA ALA A 215 -25.34 21.18 0.04
C ALA A 215 -26.57 20.28 0.00
N VAL A 216 -26.89 19.72 -1.17
CA VAL A 216 -28.00 18.78 -1.31
C VAL A 216 -27.51 17.40 -0.90
N ASP A 217 -28.14 16.85 0.14
CA ASP A 217 -27.79 15.55 0.70
C ASP A 217 -28.38 14.42 -0.15
N CYS A 218 -27.53 13.77 -0.94
CA CYS A 218 -27.88 12.58 -1.68
C CYS A 218 -27.36 11.28 -1.02
N GLY A 219 -26.86 11.38 0.22
CA GLY A 219 -25.96 10.41 0.83
C GLY A 219 -24.56 11.00 1.05
N ILE A 220 -24.48 12.23 1.55
CA ILE A 220 -23.25 12.98 1.70
C ILE A 220 -22.27 12.27 2.64
N LYS A 221 -21.00 12.20 2.24
CA LYS A 221 -19.91 11.82 3.14
C LYS A 221 -19.52 12.98 4.04
N HIS A 222 -19.26 12.71 5.33
CA HIS A 222 -18.89 13.72 6.32
C HIS A 222 -17.70 14.58 5.88
N ASN A 223 -16.70 14.03 5.19
CA ASN A 223 -15.52 14.81 4.80
C ASN A 223 -15.81 15.91 3.77
N ILE A 224 -16.87 15.78 2.95
CA ILE A 224 -17.33 16.86 2.08
C ILE A 224 -17.68 18.09 2.92
N ILE A 225 -18.44 17.89 4.00
CA ILE A 225 -18.85 18.97 4.90
C ILE A 225 -17.62 19.58 5.57
N ARG A 226 -16.70 18.75 6.08
CA ARG A 226 -15.44 19.23 6.68
C ARG A 226 -14.65 20.10 5.73
N LEU A 227 -14.49 19.68 4.47
CA LEU A 227 -13.74 20.43 3.47
C LEU A 227 -14.43 21.75 3.13
N LEU A 228 -15.75 21.76 2.91
CA LEU A 228 -16.48 23.02 2.66
C LEU A 228 -16.33 24.00 3.84
N VAL A 229 -16.50 23.53 5.08
CA VAL A 229 -16.36 24.37 6.28
C VAL A 229 -14.92 24.86 6.46
N LYS A 230 -13.91 24.00 6.24
CA LYS A 230 -12.47 24.35 6.25
C LYS A 230 -12.15 25.49 5.28
N HIS A 231 -12.85 25.57 4.14
CA HIS A 231 -12.68 26.66 3.17
C HIS A 231 -13.55 27.91 3.45
N GLY A 232 -14.19 27.96 4.62
CA GLY A 232 -14.96 29.13 5.09
C GLY A 232 -16.42 29.13 4.65
N ALA A 233 -17.01 27.97 4.36
CA ALA A 233 -18.45 27.86 4.10
C ALA A 233 -19.26 27.66 5.38
N GLU A 234 -20.39 28.35 5.49
CA GLU A 234 -21.53 27.93 6.30
C GLU A 234 -22.36 26.97 5.43
N VAL A 235 -22.35 25.69 5.77
CA VAL A 235 -22.94 24.64 4.95
C VAL A 235 -24.37 24.38 5.42
N HIS A 236 -25.33 24.69 4.56
CA HIS A 236 -26.75 24.36 4.74
C HIS A 236 -27.01 23.03 4.04
N LEU A 237 -26.90 21.94 4.80
CA LEU A 237 -27.22 20.61 4.32
C LEU A 237 -28.75 20.47 4.23
N VAL A 238 -29.27 20.19 3.05
CA VAL A 238 -30.71 20.10 2.79
C VAL A 238 -31.12 18.74 2.24
N PRO A 239 -32.36 18.29 2.46
CA PRO A 239 -32.88 17.06 1.89
C PRO A 239 -32.76 17.02 0.36
N TRP A 240 -32.68 15.81 -0.20
CA TRP A 240 -32.53 15.58 -1.64
C TRP A 240 -33.66 16.19 -2.49
N ASP A 241 -34.87 16.32 -1.94
CA ASP A 241 -36.07 16.82 -2.62
C ASP A 241 -36.34 18.31 -2.40
N GLN A 242 -35.46 19.02 -1.68
CA GLN A 242 -35.60 20.44 -1.37
C GLN A 242 -35.74 21.31 -2.63
N ASP A 243 -36.71 22.23 -2.63
CA ASP A 243 -36.81 23.25 -3.68
C ASP A 243 -35.66 24.27 -3.54
N LEU A 244 -34.75 24.22 -4.51
CA LEU A 244 -33.52 25.02 -4.54
C LEU A 244 -33.76 26.46 -4.98
N MET A 245 -34.85 26.74 -5.70
CA MET A 245 -35.16 28.10 -6.17
C MET A 245 -35.62 29.03 -5.04
N CYS A 246 -36.13 28.46 -3.95
CA CYS A 246 -36.58 29.19 -2.76
C CYS A 246 -35.45 29.57 -1.79
N LEU A 247 -34.24 29.07 -1.98
CA LEU A 247 -33.11 29.28 -1.08
C LEU A 247 -32.15 30.34 -1.62
N GLU A 248 -31.64 31.22 -0.75
CA GLU A 248 -30.50 32.08 -1.07
C GLU A 248 -29.19 31.39 -0.66
N TYR A 249 -28.19 31.44 -1.53
CA TYR A 249 -26.87 30.86 -1.32
C TYR A 249 -25.85 31.52 -2.24
N ASP A 250 -24.57 31.38 -1.90
CA ASP A 250 -23.44 31.85 -2.71
C ASP A 250 -22.92 30.75 -3.65
N GLY A 251 -23.11 29.48 -3.27
CA GLY A 251 -22.81 28.31 -4.10
C GLY A 251 -23.75 27.14 -3.81
N LEU A 252 -23.99 26.32 -4.83
CA LEU A 252 -24.77 25.08 -4.72
C LEU A 252 -23.84 23.88 -4.87
N PHE A 253 -23.97 22.93 -3.95
CA PHE A 253 -23.20 21.70 -3.95
C PHE A 253 -24.13 20.49 -4.01
N LEU A 254 -23.84 19.52 -4.87
CA LEU A 254 -24.58 18.26 -5.01
C LEU A 254 -23.67 17.10 -4.59
N SER A 255 -24.04 16.40 -3.51
CA SER A 255 -23.18 15.37 -2.91
C SER A 255 -23.21 14.02 -3.63
N ASN A 256 -22.35 13.11 -3.19
CA ASN A 256 -22.37 11.71 -3.58
C ASN A 256 -23.64 10.99 -3.08
N GLY A 257 -23.87 9.76 -3.55
CA GLY A 257 -25.06 9.02 -3.15
C GLY A 257 -25.21 7.63 -3.79
N PRO A 258 -26.12 6.80 -3.27
CA PRO A 258 -26.42 5.46 -3.78
C PRO A 258 -27.53 5.44 -4.83
N GLY A 259 -27.60 4.34 -5.58
CA GLY A 259 -28.74 3.97 -6.42
C GLY A 259 -28.74 4.56 -7.84
N ASP A 260 -29.86 4.36 -8.54
CA ASP A 260 -30.07 4.87 -9.89
C ASP A 260 -30.45 6.36 -9.84
N PRO A 261 -29.65 7.27 -10.45
CA PRO A 261 -29.95 8.70 -10.44
C PRO A 261 -31.31 9.02 -11.11
N ALA A 262 -31.79 8.20 -12.03
CA ALA A 262 -33.06 8.44 -12.73
C ALA A 262 -34.29 8.33 -11.82
N LEU A 263 -34.17 7.68 -10.65
CA LEU A 263 -35.26 7.58 -9.68
C LEU A 263 -35.42 8.83 -8.82
N ALA A 264 -34.49 9.78 -8.87
CA ALA A 264 -34.53 11.04 -8.14
C ALA A 264 -35.12 12.20 -8.97
N ASP A 265 -36.24 11.96 -9.68
CA ASP A 265 -36.83 12.95 -10.62
C ASP A 265 -37.08 14.32 -9.96
N THR A 266 -37.62 14.37 -8.73
CA THR A 266 -37.84 15.63 -8.01
C THR A 266 -36.57 16.47 -7.92
N LEU A 267 -35.43 15.85 -7.58
CA LEU A 267 -34.14 16.51 -7.52
C LEU A 267 -33.66 16.93 -8.92
N ILE A 268 -33.79 16.06 -9.93
CA ILE A 268 -33.45 16.39 -11.32
C ILE A 268 -34.21 17.64 -11.78
N GLN A 269 -35.51 17.73 -11.49
CA GLN A 269 -36.32 18.91 -11.84
C GLN A 269 -35.87 20.16 -11.06
N ASN A 270 -35.56 20.03 -9.77
CA ASN A 270 -35.09 21.17 -8.98
C ASN A 270 -33.74 21.70 -9.45
N VAL A 271 -32.78 20.81 -9.78
CA VAL A 271 -31.51 21.20 -10.38
C VAL A 271 -31.71 21.78 -11.77
N ARG A 272 -32.59 21.21 -12.60
CA ARG A 272 -32.91 21.75 -13.94
C ARG A 272 -33.38 23.20 -13.87
N LYS A 273 -34.28 23.53 -12.94
CA LYS A 273 -34.71 24.92 -12.69
C LYS A 273 -33.53 25.85 -12.39
N VAL A 274 -32.56 25.39 -11.59
CA VAL A 274 -31.33 26.16 -11.30
C VAL A 274 -30.48 26.34 -12.57
N LEU A 275 -30.25 25.26 -13.33
CA LEU A 275 -29.45 25.29 -14.56
C LEU A 275 -30.06 26.18 -15.66
N GLU A 276 -31.39 26.22 -15.78
CA GLU A 276 -32.13 27.05 -16.75
C GLU A 276 -32.27 28.50 -16.30
N SER A 277 -32.10 28.78 -15.01
CA SER A 277 -32.14 30.14 -14.47
C SER A 277 -30.91 30.98 -14.84
N ASN A 278 -31.02 32.28 -14.60
CA ASN A 278 -29.93 33.26 -14.74
C ASN A 278 -29.09 33.41 -13.46
N ARG A 279 -29.17 32.45 -12.52
CA ARG A 279 -28.40 32.48 -11.28
C ARG A 279 -26.89 32.44 -11.58
N PRO A 280 -26.09 33.40 -11.07
CA PRO A 280 -24.63 33.41 -11.28
C PRO A 280 -23.88 32.45 -10.35
N GLN A 281 -24.53 31.91 -9.32
CA GLN A 281 -23.91 31.08 -8.30
C GLN A 281 -23.26 29.82 -8.91
N PRO A 282 -22.03 29.48 -8.50
CA PRO A 282 -21.38 28.24 -8.91
C PRO A 282 -22.14 26.98 -8.47
N VAL A 283 -22.08 25.94 -9.29
CA VAL A 283 -22.61 24.61 -8.98
C VAL A 283 -21.48 23.59 -9.06
N PHE A 284 -21.29 22.81 -7.99
CA PHE A 284 -20.32 21.72 -7.95
C PHE A 284 -21.01 20.41 -7.55
N GLY A 285 -20.90 19.39 -8.41
CA GLY A 285 -21.48 18.06 -8.17
C GLY A 285 -20.41 16.96 -8.05
N ILE A 286 -20.57 16.07 -7.07
CA ILE A 286 -19.69 14.92 -6.82
C ILE A 286 -20.47 13.61 -6.98
N CYS A 287 -19.95 12.65 -7.73
CA CYS A 287 -20.51 11.31 -7.92
C CYS A 287 -21.99 11.33 -8.36
N MET A 288 -22.95 11.08 -7.45
CA MET A 288 -24.38 11.28 -7.72
C MET A 288 -24.68 12.70 -8.20
N GLY A 289 -24.01 13.72 -7.65
CA GLY A 289 -24.09 15.10 -8.11
C GLY A 289 -23.65 15.31 -9.57
N ASN A 290 -22.67 14.55 -10.08
CA ASN A 290 -22.33 14.54 -11.51
C ASN A 290 -23.53 14.05 -12.33
N GLN A 291 -24.10 12.92 -11.91
CA GLN A 291 -25.16 12.24 -12.63
C GLN A 291 -26.45 13.07 -12.66
N ILE A 292 -26.86 13.62 -11.52
CA ILE A 292 -28.01 14.51 -11.40
C ILE A 292 -27.83 15.77 -12.24
N THR A 293 -26.65 16.40 -12.20
CA THR A 293 -26.38 17.60 -13.01
C THR A 293 -26.49 17.29 -14.50
N ALA A 294 -25.93 16.16 -14.94
CA ALA A 294 -26.00 15.73 -16.33
C ALA A 294 -27.44 15.44 -16.80
N LEU A 295 -28.23 14.71 -16.00
CA LEU A 295 -29.65 14.43 -16.29
C LEU A 295 -30.50 15.71 -16.28
N ALA A 296 -30.23 16.63 -15.35
CA ALA A 296 -30.88 17.93 -15.28
C ALA A 296 -30.59 18.77 -16.53
N ALA A 297 -29.34 18.73 -17.03
CA ALA A 297 -28.94 19.37 -18.28
C ALA A 297 -29.60 18.73 -19.51
N GLY A 298 -29.92 17.43 -19.47
CA GLY A 298 -30.60 16.70 -20.55
C GLY A 298 -29.80 15.53 -21.13
N ALA A 299 -28.70 15.12 -20.49
CA ALA A 299 -27.93 13.94 -20.85
C ALA A 299 -28.64 12.64 -20.41
N GLN A 300 -28.07 11.49 -20.79
CA GLN A 300 -28.52 10.15 -20.40
C GLN A 300 -27.55 9.50 -19.42
N SER A 301 -28.10 8.83 -18.40
CA SER A 301 -27.35 7.92 -17.53
C SER A 301 -27.53 6.47 -17.97
N TYR A 302 -26.59 5.61 -17.60
CA TYR A 302 -26.69 4.17 -17.82
C TYR A 302 -26.00 3.39 -16.70
N LYS A 303 -26.44 2.16 -16.45
CA LYS A 303 -25.77 1.26 -15.50
C LYS A 303 -24.49 0.72 -16.12
N LEU A 304 -23.37 0.85 -15.42
CA LEU A 304 -22.08 0.37 -15.87
C LEU A 304 -22.05 -1.16 -15.86
N PRO A 305 -21.49 -1.82 -16.91
CA PRO A 305 -21.21 -3.24 -16.86
C PRO A 305 -20.26 -3.60 -15.73
N MET A 306 -19.30 -2.74 -15.39
CA MET A 306 -18.46 -2.85 -14.21
C MET A 306 -18.41 -1.47 -13.58
N GLY A 307 -19.03 -1.28 -12.43
CA GLY A 307 -18.96 0.01 -11.75
C GLY A 307 -17.53 0.30 -11.28
N ASN A 308 -17.12 1.56 -11.37
CA ASN A 308 -15.79 1.98 -10.93
C ASN A 308 -15.79 2.13 -9.40
N ARG A 309 -15.13 1.18 -8.73
CA ARG A 309 -15.10 1.03 -7.27
C ARG A 309 -13.69 0.74 -6.77
N GLY A 310 -13.02 1.74 -6.25
CA GLY A 310 -11.62 1.61 -5.84
C GLY A 310 -10.98 2.92 -5.41
N GLN A 311 -9.72 2.82 -5.01
CA GLN A 311 -8.86 3.95 -4.58
C GLN A 311 -7.79 4.29 -5.62
N ASN A 312 -7.80 3.59 -6.75
CA ASN A 312 -6.75 3.59 -7.76
C ASN A 312 -7.28 3.91 -9.17
N GLN A 313 -8.39 4.64 -9.28
CA GLN A 313 -9.02 4.93 -10.57
C GLN A 313 -8.37 6.16 -11.22
N PRO A 314 -7.73 6.02 -12.39
CA PRO A 314 -7.09 7.13 -13.06
C PRO A 314 -8.07 7.95 -13.90
N VAL A 315 -8.05 9.25 -13.72
CA VAL A 315 -8.85 10.20 -14.49
C VAL A 315 -7.95 11.20 -15.19
N LEU A 316 -8.27 11.53 -16.44
CA LEU A 316 -7.60 12.53 -17.25
C LEU A 316 -8.42 13.80 -17.29
N ASN A 317 -7.79 14.93 -17.00
CA ASN A 317 -8.37 16.25 -17.22
C ASN A 317 -8.26 16.60 -18.71
N MET A 318 -9.39 16.69 -19.39
CA MET A 318 -9.46 16.94 -20.83
C MET A 318 -8.98 18.33 -21.23
N MET A 319 -8.92 19.28 -20.29
CA MET A 319 -8.47 20.65 -20.54
C MET A 319 -6.95 20.79 -20.44
N THR A 320 -6.31 20.04 -19.54
CA THR A 320 -4.88 20.20 -19.23
C THR A 320 -4.00 19.06 -19.72
N GLY A 321 -4.58 17.87 -19.92
CA GLY A 321 -3.86 16.61 -20.16
C GLY A 321 -3.31 15.95 -18.89
N GLN A 322 -3.54 16.53 -17.71
CA GLN A 322 -3.06 15.97 -16.43
C GLN A 322 -3.89 14.77 -16.00
N ALA A 323 -3.22 13.80 -15.37
CA ALA A 323 -3.82 12.61 -14.79
C ALA A 323 -3.85 12.71 -13.26
N PHE A 324 -4.92 12.19 -12.66
CA PHE A 324 -5.09 12.10 -11.22
C PHE A 324 -5.53 10.68 -10.83
N ILE A 325 -5.08 10.20 -9.68
CA ILE A 325 -5.60 8.96 -9.09
C ILE A 325 -6.73 9.32 -8.14
N THR A 326 -7.85 8.62 -8.24
CA THR A 326 -9.09 8.99 -7.56
C THR A 326 -9.74 7.82 -6.84
N ALA A 327 -10.44 8.17 -5.75
CA ALA A 327 -11.40 7.30 -5.10
C ALA A 327 -12.74 7.35 -5.84
N GLN A 328 -13.30 6.19 -6.15
CA GLN A 328 -14.59 6.08 -6.84
C GLN A 328 -15.45 5.00 -6.22
N ASN A 329 -16.76 5.24 -6.18
CA ASN A 329 -17.75 4.26 -5.77
C ASN A 329 -19.09 4.49 -6.46
N HIS A 330 -19.18 4.19 -7.76
CA HIS A 330 -20.43 4.33 -8.52
C HIS A 330 -20.71 3.16 -9.45
N GLY A 331 -22.00 2.87 -9.63
CA GLY A 331 -22.50 1.83 -10.54
C GLY A 331 -23.15 2.38 -11.82
N TYR A 332 -23.31 3.70 -11.91
CA TYR A 332 -23.93 4.38 -13.05
C TYR A 332 -22.96 5.39 -13.65
N GLY A 333 -23.01 5.57 -14.96
CA GLY A 333 -22.18 6.53 -15.70
C GLY A 333 -23.05 7.45 -16.57
N ILE A 334 -22.43 8.50 -17.09
CA ILE A 334 -23.06 9.46 -18.02
C ILE A 334 -22.57 9.22 -19.43
N ASP A 335 -23.49 9.17 -20.39
CA ASP A 335 -23.15 9.09 -21.81
C ASP A 335 -22.68 10.46 -22.29
N SER A 336 -21.37 10.63 -22.46
CA SER A 336 -20.78 11.87 -22.95
C SER A 336 -21.28 12.28 -24.34
N LYS A 337 -21.78 11.36 -25.17
CA LYS A 337 -22.33 11.68 -26.50
C LYS A 337 -23.73 12.29 -26.42
N SER A 338 -24.43 12.06 -25.30
CA SER A 338 -25.76 12.62 -25.04
C SER A 338 -25.73 14.02 -24.43
N LEU A 339 -24.54 14.57 -24.15
CA LEU A 339 -24.42 15.91 -23.57
C LEU A 339 -24.99 16.98 -24.52
N PRO A 340 -25.88 17.85 -24.02
CA PRO A 340 -26.49 18.90 -24.84
C PRO A 340 -25.49 20.03 -25.16
N PRO A 341 -25.79 20.87 -26.17
CA PRO A 341 -24.95 22.02 -26.50
C PRO A 341 -24.65 22.91 -25.29
N GLY A 342 -23.38 23.32 -25.14
CA GLY A 342 -22.91 24.14 -24.02
C GLY A 342 -22.34 23.34 -22.84
N TRP A 343 -22.40 22.01 -22.89
CA TRP A 343 -21.77 21.10 -21.93
C TRP A 343 -20.67 20.28 -22.58
N ILE A 344 -19.56 20.11 -21.87
CA ILE A 344 -18.42 19.32 -22.33
C ILE A 344 -17.92 18.39 -21.20
N PRO A 345 -17.33 17.24 -21.54
CA PRO A 345 -16.60 16.42 -20.58
C PRO A 345 -15.42 17.21 -19.99
N LEU A 346 -15.29 17.18 -18.66
CA LEU A 346 -14.14 17.77 -17.95
C LEU A 346 -13.09 16.71 -17.64
N PHE A 347 -13.55 15.55 -17.15
CA PHE A 347 -12.69 14.41 -16.84
C PHE A 347 -13.16 13.15 -17.58
N VAL A 348 -12.22 12.27 -17.91
CA VAL A 348 -12.48 10.95 -18.51
C VAL A 348 -11.63 9.89 -17.83
N ASN A 349 -12.17 8.69 -17.64
CA ASN A 349 -11.45 7.57 -17.06
C ASN A 349 -10.38 7.06 -18.04
N ALA A 350 -9.13 6.95 -17.60
CA ALA A 350 -8.03 6.53 -18.49
C ALA A 350 -8.08 5.03 -18.86
N ASN A 351 -8.85 4.21 -18.12
CA ASN A 351 -8.94 2.77 -18.34
C ASN A 351 -10.07 2.37 -19.30
N ASP A 352 -11.25 2.99 -19.16
CA ASP A 352 -12.47 2.57 -19.89
C ASP A 352 -13.12 3.70 -20.72
N GLY A 353 -12.61 4.93 -20.63
CA GLY A 353 -13.11 6.07 -21.38
C GLY A 353 -14.47 6.59 -20.91
N THR A 354 -14.97 6.14 -19.76
CA THR A 354 -16.23 6.63 -19.19
C THR A 354 -16.10 8.08 -18.71
N ASN A 355 -17.25 8.77 -18.61
CA ASN A 355 -17.29 10.15 -18.15
C ASN A 355 -16.96 10.24 -16.66
N GLU A 356 -16.03 11.13 -16.31
CA GLU A 356 -15.59 11.33 -14.92
C GLU A 356 -15.91 12.73 -14.40
N GLY A 357 -16.71 13.50 -15.13
CA GLY A 357 -17.06 14.87 -14.82
C GLY A 357 -17.42 15.66 -16.06
N ILE A 358 -18.25 16.68 -15.88
CA ILE A 358 -18.69 17.60 -16.93
C ILE A 358 -18.52 19.04 -16.48
N MET A 359 -18.46 19.95 -17.44
CA MET A 359 -18.53 21.39 -17.16
C MET A 359 -19.39 22.10 -18.21
N HIS A 360 -19.98 23.21 -17.80
CA HIS A 360 -20.62 24.12 -18.73
C HIS A 360 -19.55 25.02 -19.37
N SER A 361 -19.64 25.24 -20.68
CA SER A 361 -18.66 26.05 -21.44
C SER A 361 -18.62 27.53 -21.05
N THR A 362 -19.60 28.00 -20.27
CA THR A 362 -19.72 29.42 -19.92
C THR A 362 -20.16 29.59 -18.47
N LYS A 363 -21.18 28.89 -17.96
CA LYS A 363 -21.63 29.03 -16.56
C LYS A 363 -20.59 28.40 -15.59
N PRO A 364 -20.45 28.89 -14.34
CA PRO A 364 -19.52 28.35 -13.35
C PRO A 364 -20.03 27.01 -12.77
N ILE A 365 -20.23 26.03 -13.63
CA ILE A 365 -20.83 24.74 -13.28
C ILE A 365 -19.87 23.65 -13.73
N PHE A 366 -19.46 22.81 -12.78
CA PHE A 366 -18.59 21.69 -13.05
C PHE A 366 -18.88 20.55 -12.06
N THR A 367 -18.44 19.35 -12.42
CA THR A 367 -18.68 18.15 -11.62
C THR A 367 -17.47 17.21 -11.68
N ALA A 368 -17.43 16.29 -10.74
CA ALA A 368 -16.55 15.13 -10.73
C ALA A 368 -17.39 13.88 -10.43
N GLN A 369 -17.18 12.79 -11.17
CA GLN A 369 -17.84 11.51 -10.91
C GLN A 369 -17.16 10.73 -9.77
N PHE A 370 -15.88 11.01 -9.55
CA PHE A 370 -15.07 10.53 -8.44
C PHE A 370 -15.28 11.35 -7.16
N HIS A 371 -14.58 10.99 -6.08
CA HIS A 371 -14.72 11.54 -4.73
C HIS A 371 -13.48 12.34 -4.29
N PRO A 372 -13.38 13.63 -4.65
CA PRO A 372 -12.32 14.55 -4.23
C PRO A 372 -12.12 14.69 -2.72
N GLU A 373 -13.14 14.38 -1.94
CA GLU A 373 -13.07 14.39 -0.48
C GLU A 373 -12.27 13.22 0.11
N ALA A 374 -11.87 12.24 -0.70
CA ALA A 374 -11.07 11.10 -0.24
C ALA A 374 -11.72 10.35 0.95
N ARG A 375 -11.00 10.17 2.07
CA ARG A 375 -11.38 9.37 3.26
C ARG A 375 -11.84 7.96 2.87
N GLY A 376 -10.85 7.09 2.66
CA GLY A 376 -11.00 5.85 1.92
C GLY A 376 -10.45 5.98 0.49
N GLY A 377 -9.33 6.70 0.31
CA GLY A 377 -8.64 6.90 -0.97
C GLY A 377 -7.75 8.15 -1.02
N PRO A 378 -7.13 8.45 -2.19
CA PRO A 378 -6.14 9.51 -2.36
C PRO A 378 -6.72 10.93 -2.33
N THR A 379 -5.95 11.90 -1.84
CA THR A 379 -6.29 13.33 -1.69
C THR A 379 -5.92 14.19 -2.91
N ASP A 380 -5.46 13.57 -4.00
CA ASP A 380 -4.86 14.22 -5.19
C ASP A 380 -5.79 15.23 -5.90
N THR A 381 -7.08 15.23 -5.59
CA THR A 381 -8.11 16.07 -6.22
C THR A 381 -8.83 17.02 -5.25
N GLU A 382 -8.34 17.19 -4.01
CA GLU A 382 -8.91 18.14 -3.02
C GLU A 382 -8.96 19.59 -3.56
N PHE A 383 -8.07 19.95 -4.49
CA PHE A 383 -8.03 21.26 -5.15
C PHE A 383 -9.35 21.64 -5.87
N LEU A 384 -10.24 20.69 -6.15
CA LEU A 384 -11.56 20.98 -6.71
C LEU A 384 -12.46 21.76 -5.72
N PHE A 385 -12.25 21.60 -4.41
CA PHE A 385 -12.89 22.44 -3.40
C PHE A 385 -12.34 23.87 -3.45
N ASP A 386 -11.02 24.04 -3.60
CA ASP A 386 -10.40 25.37 -3.80
C ASP A 386 -10.92 26.06 -5.07
N ALA A 387 -11.09 25.31 -6.16
CA ALA A 387 -11.65 25.82 -7.41
C ALA A 387 -13.10 26.28 -7.23
N PHE A 388 -13.94 25.48 -6.57
CA PHE A 388 -15.33 25.83 -6.25
C PHE A 388 -15.41 27.11 -5.42
N MET A 389 -14.60 27.19 -4.36
CA MET A 389 -14.60 28.35 -3.45
C MET A 389 -14.01 29.60 -4.10
N SER A 390 -13.07 29.44 -5.03
CA SER A 390 -12.53 30.55 -5.83
C SER A 390 -13.57 31.10 -6.80
N LEU A 391 -14.36 30.25 -7.45
CA LEU A 391 -15.45 30.67 -8.34
C LEU A 391 -16.51 31.49 -7.58
N ILE A 392 -16.82 31.12 -6.33
CA ILE A 392 -17.74 31.89 -5.48
C ILE A 392 -17.17 33.29 -5.18
N LYS A 393 -15.89 33.38 -4.82
CA LYS A 393 -15.25 34.64 -4.40
C LYS A 393 -14.98 35.60 -5.56
N LYS A 394 -14.54 35.10 -6.72
CA LYS A 394 -13.95 35.92 -7.79
C LYS A 394 -14.81 36.04 -9.05
N GLY A 395 -15.80 35.18 -9.26
CA GLY A 395 -16.43 35.05 -10.58
C GLY A 395 -15.45 34.48 -11.63
N LYS A 396 -15.88 34.41 -12.90
CA LYS A 396 -15.17 33.72 -14.00
C LYS A 396 -13.84 34.38 -14.38
N ASP A 397 -12.78 34.22 -13.60
CA ASP A 397 -11.42 34.54 -14.03
C ASP A 397 -10.46 33.44 -13.56
N GLY A 398 -10.06 32.60 -14.52
CA GLY A 398 -9.08 31.54 -14.31
C GLY A 398 -8.86 30.75 -15.59
N THR A 399 -7.91 31.18 -16.42
CA THR A 399 -7.42 30.40 -17.55
C THR A 399 -6.31 29.46 -17.05
N ILE A 400 -6.48 28.15 -17.21
CA ILE A 400 -5.43 27.17 -16.92
C ILE A 400 -4.59 27.00 -18.19
N VAL A 401 -3.31 27.34 -18.12
CA VAL A 401 -2.35 27.14 -19.21
C VAL A 401 -1.69 25.78 -19.01
N SER A 402 -1.84 24.88 -19.99
CA SER A 402 -1.11 23.61 -20.02
C SER A 402 0.35 23.87 -20.45
N VAL A 403 1.31 23.32 -19.73
CA VAL A 403 2.75 23.48 -19.98
C VAL A 403 3.39 22.10 -20.12
N MET A 404 2.98 21.33 -21.15
CA MET A 404 3.65 20.04 -21.42
C MET A 404 5.10 20.27 -21.86
N PRO A 405 6.09 19.63 -21.24
CA PRO A 405 7.48 19.70 -21.70
C PRO A 405 7.66 19.06 -23.07
N LYS A 406 8.67 19.51 -23.82
CA LYS A 406 9.03 18.89 -25.10
C LYS A 406 9.69 17.52 -24.86
N LYS A 407 9.33 16.53 -25.68
CA LYS A 407 9.99 15.22 -25.71
C LYS A 407 11.49 15.39 -26.03
N PRO A 408 12.40 14.70 -25.32
CA PRO A 408 13.81 14.63 -25.66
C PRO A 408 14.00 14.09 -27.08
N ALA A 409 14.89 14.71 -27.86
CA ALA A 409 15.27 14.23 -29.18
C ALA A 409 16.59 13.45 -29.07
N VAL A 410 16.49 12.12 -28.96
CA VAL A 410 17.64 11.20 -28.87
C VAL A 410 17.54 10.10 -29.91
N SER A 411 18.69 9.54 -30.29
CA SER A 411 18.82 8.49 -31.31
C SER A 411 19.69 7.32 -30.85
N LYS A 412 20.63 7.55 -29.93
CA LYS A 412 21.51 6.53 -29.35
C LYS A 412 21.73 6.77 -27.85
N VAL A 413 21.34 5.80 -27.03
CA VAL A 413 21.39 5.88 -25.58
C VAL A 413 22.48 4.96 -25.02
N LEU A 414 23.34 5.51 -24.15
CA LEU A 414 24.27 4.75 -23.32
C LEU A 414 23.61 4.37 -21.98
N VAL A 415 23.58 3.08 -21.67
CA VAL A 415 23.07 2.53 -20.41
C VAL A 415 24.24 2.05 -19.57
N LEU A 416 24.39 2.60 -18.36
CA LEU A 416 25.42 2.15 -17.42
C LEU A 416 24.87 1.01 -16.55
N GLY A 417 25.52 -0.14 -16.59
CA GLY A 417 25.23 -1.28 -15.71
C GLY A 417 25.83 -1.11 -14.30
N SER A 418 25.54 -2.07 -13.42
CA SER A 418 25.96 -2.00 -12.00
C SER A 418 27.41 -2.33 -11.72
N GLY A 419 28.13 -2.95 -12.66
CA GLY A 419 29.45 -3.51 -12.36
C GLY A 419 29.35 -4.88 -11.69
N GLY A 420 30.33 -5.21 -10.85
CA GLY A 420 30.35 -6.49 -10.13
C GLY A 420 29.26 -6.55 -9.04
N LEU A 421 28.78 -7.77 -8.75
CA LEU A 421 27.83 -8.00 -7.64
C LEU A 421 28.55 -7.86 -6.30
N SER A 422 27.96 -7.10 -5.38
CA SER A 422 28.43 -6.91 -4.01
C SER A 422 27.26 -6.90 -3.02
N ILE A 423 27.54 -7.02 -1.72
CA ILE A 423 26.49 -6.87 -0.70
C ILE A 423 25.89 -5.46 -0.80
N GLY A 424 24.56 -5.39 -0.85
CA GLY A 424 23.82 -4.16 -1.08
C GLY A 424 23.60 -3.81 -2.57
N GLN A 425 24.41 -4.32 -3.50
CA GLN A 425 24.29 -4.07 -4.94
C GLN A 425 24.35 -5.38 -5.74
N ALA A 426 23.19 -6.03 -5.93
CA ALA A 426 23.11 -7.37 -6.52
C ALA A 426 22.41 -7.37 -7.90
N GLY A 427 21.74 -8.49 -8.23
CA GLY A 427 21.17 -8.75 -9.57
C GLY A 427 19.92 -7.92 -9.91
N GLU A 428 19.41 -7.09 -9.00
CA GLU A 428 18.31 -6.16 -9.26
C GLU A 428 18.61 -5.22 -10.43
N PHE A 429 19.86 -4.80 -10.59
CA PHE A 429 20.28 -3.89 -11.66
C PHE A 429 20.45 -4.58 -13.01
N ASP A 430 20.76 -5.88 -13.01
CA ASP A 430 20.79 -6.69 -14.24
C ASP A 430 19.38 -6.75 -14.86
N TYR A 431 18.36 -6.96 -14.02
CA TYR A 431 16.95 -6.90 -14.44
C TYR A 431 16.58 -5.50 -14.93
N SER A 432 16.87 -4.48 -14.14
CA SER A 432 16.50 -3.09 -14.41
C SER A 432 17.08 -2.56 -15.71
N GLY A 433 18.39 -2.71 -15.91
CA GLY A 433 19.03 -2.23 -17.13
C GLY A 433 18.58 -2.98 -18.38
N SER A 434 18.22 -4.27 -18.27
CA SER A 434 17.64 -5.04 -19.39
C SER A 434 16.24 -4.54 -19.78
N GLN A 435 15.42 -4.14 -18.79
CA GLN A 435 14.11 -3.52 -19.06
C GLN A 435 14.26 -2.14 -19.70
N ALA A 436 15.27 -1.37 -19.31
CA ALA A 436 15.57 -0.09 -19.96
C ALA A 436 15.95 -0.28 -21.44
N VAL A 437 16.82 -1.25 -21.76
CA VAL A 437 17.16 -1.58 -23.16
C VAL A 437 15.91 -1.95 -23.97
N LYS A 438 15.03 -2.78 -23.40
CA LYS A 438 13.76 -3.14 -24.04
C LYS A 438 12.90 -1.90 -24.33
N ALA A 439 12.74 -1.01 -23.37
CA ALA A 439 11.95 0.21 -23.53
C ALA A 439 12.51 1.12 -24.65
N MET A 440 13.84 1.27 -24.70
CA MET A 440 14.54 2.06 -25.72
C MET A 440 14.37 1.47 -27.13
N LYS A 441 14.47 0.14 -27.26
CA LYS A 441 14.28 -0.57 -28.53
C LYS A 441 12.87 -0.44 -29.08
N GLU A 442 11.85 -0.52 -28.23
CA GLU A 442 10.46 -0.29 -28.64
C GLU A 442 10.22 1.12 -29.19
N GLU A 443 11.01 2.11 -28.75
CA GLU A 443 10.98 3.49 -29.29
C GLU A 443 11.97 3.68 -30.46
N ASN A 444 12.51 2.60 -31.02
CA ASN A 444 13.44 2.58 -32.15
C ASN A 444 14.78 3.32 -31.90
N LEU A 445 15.26 3.32 -30.65
CA LEU A 445 16.54 3.92 -30.27
C LEU A 445 17.67 2.89 -30.29
N LYS A 446 18.86 3.32 -30.72
CA LYS A 446 20.07 2.49 -30.59
C LYS A 446 20.53 2.46 -29.14
N THR A 447 21.00 1.31 -28.68
CA THR A 447 21.36 1.07 -27.28
C THR A 447 22.81 0.60 -27.17
N VAL A 448 23.58 1.29 -26.33
CA VAL A 448 24.94 0.90 -25.94
C VAL A 448 24.90 0.54 -24.47
N LEU A 449 25.35 -0.66 -24.10
CA LEU A 449 25.44 -1.09 -22.72
C LEU A 449 26.90 -1.16 -22.28
N MET A 450 27.20 -0.65 -21.09
CA MET A 450 28.50 -0.84 -20.45
C MET A 450 28.32 -1.56 -19.11
N ASN A 451 28.83 -2.79 -19.02
CA ASN A 451 28.81 -3.58 -17.79
C ASN A 451 30.00 -4.58 -17.78
N PRO A 452 30.95 -4.50 -16.83
CA PRO A 452 32.08 -5.41 -16.74
C PRO A 452 31.69 -6.82 -16.24
N ASN A 453 30.48 -7.01 -15.67
CA ASN A 453 30.03 -8.30 -15.18
C ASN A 453 29.64 -9.24 -16.34
N ILE A 454 30.58 -10.11 -16.71
CA ILE A 454 30.39 -11.12 -17.76
C ILE A 454 29.33 -12.18 -17.41
N ALA A 455 28.97 -12.33 -16.14
CA ALA A 455 27.96 -13.28 -15.68
C ALA A 455 26.56 -12.66 -15.58
N SER A 456 26.44 -11.36 -15.88
CA SER A 456 25.15 -10.67 -15.89
C SER A 456 24.27 -11.19 -17.03
N VAL A 457 22.99 -11.43 -16.74
CA VAL A 457 22.01 -11.71 -17.80
C VAL A 457 21.95 -10.54 -18.77
N GLN A 458 22.12 -9.31 -18.28
CA GLN A 458 22.09 -8.07 -19.07
C GLN A 458 23.05 -8.09 -20.27
N THR A 459 24.18 -8.79 -20.17
CA THR A 459 25.21 -8.86 -21.22
C THR A 459 25.13 -10.12 -22.08
N ASN A 460 24.18 -11.02 -21.79
CA ASN A 460 23.97 -12.30 -22.49
C ASN A 460 22.50 -12.51 -22.93
N GLU A 461 21.67 -11.46 -22.91
CA GLU A 461 20.31 -11.49 -23.45
C GLU A 461 20.33 -11.63 -24.98
N VAL A 462 19.31 -12.29 -25.54
CA VAL A 462 19.05 -12.38 -26.98
C VAL A 462 17.65 -11.85 -27.28
N GLY A 463 17.49 -11.12 -28.39
CA GLY A 463 16.22 -10.52 -28.80
C GLY A 463 16.03 -9.09 -28.25
N ASP A 464 14.83 -8.77 -27.78
CA ASP A 464 14.39 -7.39 -27.51
C ASP A 464 15.08 -6.72 -26.31
N LYS A 465 15.77 -7.49 -25.47
CA LYS A 465 16.51 -6.99 -24.30
C LYS A 465 18.03 -6.89 -24.52
N GLN A 466 18.52 -7.36 -25.66
CA GLN A 466 19.93 -7.28 -25.99
C GLN A 466 20.28 -5.85 -26.44
N ALA A 467 21.33 -5.25 -25.89
CA ALA A 467 21.82 -3.97 -26.40
C ALA A 467 22.48 -4.15 -27.79
N ASP A 468 22.49 -3.11 -28.62
CA ASP A 468 23.08 -3.17 -29.96
C ASP A 468 24.62 -3.26 -29.91
N SER A 469 25.23 -2.56 -28.95
CA SER A 469 26.65 -2.66 -28.61
C SER A 469 26.81 -2.94 -27.11
N VAL A 470 27.72 -3.85 -26.74
CA VAL A 470 28.03 -4.19 -25.34
C VAL A 470 29.53 -4.00 -25.07
N TYR A 471 29.86 -3.24 -24.04
CA TYR A 471 31.23 -2.97 -23.58
C TYR A 471 31.48 -3.60 -22.21
N PHE A 472 32.37 -4.59 -22.16
CA PHE A 472 32.85 -5.21 -20.93
C PHE A 472 34.01 -4.39 -20.32
N LEU A 473 33.70 -3.15 -19.93
CA LEU A 473 34.67 -2.21 -19.37
C LEU A 473 34.24 -1.75 -17.97
N PRO A 474 35.19 -1.42 -17.07
CA PRO A 474 34.87 -0.92 -15.74
C PRO A 474 34.05 0.37 -15.79
N VAL A 475 32.96 0.46 -15.03
CA VAL A 475 32.10 1.67 -14.94
C VAL A 475 32.80 2.75 -14.13
N THR A 476 33.75 3.43 -14.76
CA THR A 476 34.49 4.57 -14.20
C THR A 476 34.50 5.74 -15.19
N PRO A 477 34.69 6.99 -14.71
CA PRO A 477 34.62 8.16 -15.58
C PRO A 477 35.57 8.08 -16.78
N GLN A 478 36.77 7.53 -16.60
CA GLN A 478 37.74 7.36 -17.67
C GLN A 478 37.20 6.47 -18.81
N PHE A 479 36.76 5.25 -18.50
CA PHE A 479 36.30 4.31 -19.52
C PHE A 479 34.96 4.72 -20.12
N VAL A 480 34.04 5.28 -19.32
CA VAL A 480 32.77 5.81 -19.84
C VAL A 480 33.03 6.94 -20.83
N THR A 481 33.98 7.83 -20.54
CA THR A 481 34.38 8.90 -21.46
C THR A 481 34.94 8.35 -22.78
N ASP A 482 35.70 7.26 -22.74
CA ASP A 482 36.24 6.63 -23.95
C ASP A 482 35.14 5.94 -24.78
N VAL A 483 34.14 5.33 -24.14
CA VAL A 483 32.94 4.80 -24.82
C VAL A 483 32.13 5.94 -25.43
N ILE A 484 31.93 7.06 -24.73
CA ILE A 484 31.24 8.25 -25.26
C ILE A 484 31.94 8.77 -26.52
N LYS A 485 33.29 8.84 -26.54
CA LYS A 485 34.05 9.25 -27.74
C LYS A 485 33.85 8.31 -28.91
N ALA A 486 33.82 7.00 -28.66
CA ALA A 486 33.71 5.97 -29.68
C ALA A 486 32.30 5.86 -30.27
N GLU A 487 31.28 5.82 -29.40
CA GLU A 487 29.89 5.57 -29.79
C GLU A 487 29.11 6.84 -30.09
N LYS A 488 29.54 7.99 -29.56
CA LYS A 488 28.86 9.29 -29.67
C LYS A 488 27.35 9.20 -29.34
N PRO A 489 26.97 8.69 -28.15
CA PRO A 489 25.57 8.69 -27.73
C PRO A 489 25.08 10.12 -27.53
N ASP A 490 23.79 10.36 -27.79
CA ASP A 490 23.13 11.65 -27.51
C ASP A 490 22.28 11.61 -26.23
N GLY A 491 22.08 10.41 -25.65
CA GLY A 491 21.47 10.21 -24.33
C GLY A 491 22.25 9.25 -23.42
N ILE A 492 22.12 9.41 -22.10
CA ILE A 492 22.69 8.51 -21.09
C ILE A 492 21.70 8.24 -19.95
N LEU A 493 21.60 6.97 -19.53
CA LEU A 493 20.83 6.53 -18.36
C LEU A 493 21.76 6.20 -17.19
N LEU A 494 21.57 6.90 -16.06
CA LEU A 494 22.41 6.79 -14.87
C LEU A 494 21.71 6.09 -13.69
N SER A 495 20.37 6.13 -13.65
CA SER A 495 19.53 5.68 -12.54
C SER A 495 19.18 4.18 -12.55
N MET A 496 19.82 3.39 -13.42
CA MET A 496 19.48 1.98 -13.65
C MET A 496 20.56 0.99 -13.19
N GLY A 497 21.75 1.48 -12.84
CA GLY A 497 22.95 0.70 -12.55
C GLY A 497 23.48 0.84 -11.11
N GLY A 498 22.60 1.05 -10.14
CA GLY A 498 22.97 1.17 -8.72
C GLY A 498 23.87 2.38 -8.42
N GLN A 499 24.57 2.33 -7.30
CA GLN A 499 25.40 3.44 -6.83
C GLN A 499 26.62 3.67 -7.73
N THR A 500 27.18 2.60 -8.31
CA THR A 500 28.34 2.68 -9.20
C THR A 500 28.05 3.53 -10.44
N ALA A 501 26.95 3.26 -11.15
CA ALA A 501 26.55 4.02 -12.33
C ALA A 501 26.21 5.48 -11.96
N LEU A 502 25.50 5.67 -10.85
CA LEU A 502 25.07 6.97 -10.37
C LEU A 502 26.27 7.88 -10.03
N ASN A 503 27.20 7.39 -9.21
CA ASN A 503 28.42 8.14 -8.85
C ASN A 503 29.28 8.45 -10.08
N CYS A 504 29.42 7.50 -11.01
CA CYS A 504 30.14 7.72 -12.26
C CYS A 504 29.48 8.82 -13.11
N GLY A 505 28.15 8.81 -13.22
CA GLY A 505 27.38 9.81 -13.94
C GLY A 505 27.50 11.22 -13.35
N VAL A 506 27.41 11.33 -12.02
CA VAL A 506 27.59 12.60 -11.30
C VAL A 506 28.99 13.17 -11.53
N GLU A 507 30.03 12.34 -11.53
CA GLU A 507 31.41 12.79 -11.79
C GLU A 507 31.61 13.25 -13.24
N LEU A 508 31.03 12.54 -14.21
CA LEU A 508 31.04 12.96 -15.62
C LEU A 508 30.33 14.29 -15.86
N PHE A 509 29.26 14.54 -15.09
CA PHE A 509 28.55 15.81 -15.11
C PHE A 509 29.41 16.93 -14.51
N ARG A 510 29.97 16.73 -13.31
CA ARG A 510 30.82 17.72 -12.61
C ARG A 510 32.07 18.09 -13.40
N SER A 511 32.68 17.11 -14.07
CA SER A 511 33.86 17.32 -14.93
C SER A 511 33.55 17.96 -16.29
N GLY A 512 32.26 18.17 -16.62
CA GLY A 512 31.83 18.80 -17.88
C GLY A 512 31.88 17.89 -19.10
N VAL A 513 32.20 16.61 -18.95
CA VAL A 513 32.33 15.64 -20.07
C VAL A 513 31.01 15.50 -20.82
N LEU A 514 29.89 15.38 -20.09
CA LEU A 514 28.57 15.22 -20.73
C LEU A 514 28.22 16.43 -21.62
N GLN A 515 28.51 17.64 -21.15
CA GLN A 515 28.30 18.87 -21.91
C GLN A 515 29.25 18.96 -23.12
N GLN A 516 30.53 18.62 -22.94
CA GLN A 516 31.54 18.65 -24.00
C GLN A 516 31.16 17.76 -25.20
N TYR A 517 30.54 16.61 -24.95
CA TYR A 517 30.14 15.65 -25.99
C TYR A 517 28.65 15.72 -26.37
N GLY A 518 27.89 16.64 -25.78
CA GLY A 518 26.47 16.83 -26.09
C GLY A 518 25.58 15.67 -25.65
N VAL A 519 25.94 14.97 -24.58
CA VAL A 519 25.21 13.81 -24.06
C VAL A 519 24.17 14.27 -23.03
N GLN A 520 22.90 14.01 -23.29
CA GLN A 520 21.80 14.38 -22.39
C GLN A 520 21.57 13.29 -21.33
N VAL A 521 21.44 13.68 -20.07
CA VAL A 521 20.99 12.76 -19.02
C VAL A 521 19.48 12.56 -19.16
N LEU A 522 19.05 11.31 -19.30
CA LEU A 522 17.64 10.95 -19.47
C LEU A 522 17.01 10.59 -18.13
N GLY A 523 15.79 11.08 -17.89
CA GLY A 523 15.07 10.90 -16.62
C GLY A 523 15.44 11.97 -15.59
N THR A 524 15.64 11.54 -14.35
CA THR A 524 15.93 12.44 -13.22
C THR A 524 17.21 13.27 -13.48
N PRO A 525 17.14 14.61 -13.36
CA PRO A 525 18.31 15.47 -13.49
C PRO A 525 19.42 15.15 -12.50
N VAL A 526 20.68 15.42 -12.88
CA VAL A 526 21.84 15.16 -12.01
C VAL A 526 21.80 15.99 -10.74
N GLU A 527 21.26 17.20 -10.81
CA GLU A 527 21.05 18.08 -9.67
C GLU A 527 20.10 17.47 -8.64
N SER A 528 19.00 16.86 -9.11
CA SER A 528 18.05 16.13 -8.26
C SER A 528 18.71 14.90 -7.63
N ILE A 529 19.53 14.17 -8.40
CA ILE A 529 20.31 13.03 -7.88
C ILE A 529 21.26 13.49 -6.76
N ILE A 530 22.03 14.56 -6.99
CA ILE A 530 22.93 15.14 -5.97
C ILE A 530 22.13 15.56 -4.73
N ALA A 531 20.97 16.19 -4.93
CA ALA A 531 20.11 16.64 -3.83
C ALA A 531 19.57 15.48 -2.97
N THR A 532 19.43 14.27 -3.52
CA THR A 532 19.00 13.09 -2.75
C THR A 532 20.16 12.32 -2.11
N GLU A 533 21.36 12.37 -2.68
CA GLU A 533 22.53 11.64 -2.19
C GLU A 533 23.34 12.42 -1.14
N ASP A 534 23.36 13.75 -1.26
CA ASP A 534 23.95 14.65 -0.27
C ASP A 534 22.95 14.92 0.85
N ARG A 535 23.31 14.55 2.09
CA ARG A 535 22.38 14.57 3.22
C ARG A 535 22.03 15.99 3.67
N GLN A 536 22.95 16.96 3.52
CA GLN A 536 22.65 18.35 3.88
C GLN A 536 21.73 18.98 2.83
N VAL A 537 22.01 18.78 1.54
CA VAL A 537 21.16 19.31 0.46
C VAL A 537 19.77 18.69 0.53
N PHE A 538 19.67 17.39 0.84
CA PHE A 538 18.40 16.71 1.06
C PHE A 538 17.60 17.33 2.20
N ALA A 539 18.25 17.57 3.33
CA ALA A 539 17.62 18.23 4.48
C ALA A 539 17.10 19.62 4.12
N ASP A 540 17.92 20.43 3.44
CA ASP A 540 17.55 21.78 3.01
C ASP A 540 16.33 21.76 2.07
N LYS A 541 16.31 20.83 1.11
CA LYS A 541 15.17 20.63 0.18
C LYS A 541 13.89 20.26 0.90
N LEU A 542 13.96 19.39 1.91
CA LEU A 542 12.76 19.04 2.68
C LEU A 542 12.28 20.19 3.56
N MET A 543 13.20 21.01 4.10
CA MET A 543 12.85 22.22 4.84
C MET A 543 12.13 23.27 3.99
N GLU A 544 12.47 23.41 2.69
CA GLU A 544 11.79 24.31 1.75
C GLU A 544 10.27 24.06 1.67
N ILE A 545 9.83 22.83 1.89
CA ILE A 545 8.42 22.40 1.84
C ILE A 545 7.82 22.05 3.21
N ASN A 546 8.51 22.42 4.30
CA ASN A 546 8.14 22.14 5.68
C ASN A 546 7.95 20.64 5.99
N GLU A 547 8.72 19.78 5.34
CA GLU A 547 8.72 18.35 5.61
C GLU A 547 9.67 17.96 6.73
N LYS A 548 9.35 16.86 7.41
CA LYS A 548 10.04 16.45 8.64
C LYS A 548 11.15 15.47 8.33
N ILE A 549 12.36 15.81 8.74
CA ILE A 549 13.49 14.90 8.86
C ILE A 549 13.81 14.67 10.33
N ALA A 550 14.47 13.56 10.65
CA ALA A 550 14.98 13.38 11.99
C ALA A 550 16.08 14.43 12.28
N PRO A 551 16.14 14.99 13.51
CA PRO A 551 17.19 15.93 13.87
C PRO A 551 18.57 15.35 13.59
N SER A 552 19.31 16.00 12.71
CA SER A 552 20.58 15.49 12.22
C SER A 552 21.56 16.60 11.88
N VAL A 553 22.85 16.26 11.87
CA VAL A 553 23.95 17.16 11.49
C VAL A 553 24.92 16.39 10.60
N ALA A 554 25.18 16.92 9.41
CA ALA A 554 26.21 16.41 8.52
C ALA A 554 27.60 16.87 9.01
N VAL A 555 28.55 15.94 9.12
CA VAL A 555 29.90 16.19 9.64
C VAL A 555 30.95 15.48 8.81
N GLU A 556 32.15 16.05 8.79
CA GLU A 556 33.31 15.55 8.02
C GLU A 556 34.46 15.10 8.93
N SER A 557 34.30 15.21 10.26
CA SER A 557 35.31 14.83 11.24
C SER A 557 34.70 14.10 12.44
N VAL A 558 35.49 13.23 13.07
CA VAL A 558 35.07 12.51 14.28
C VAL A 558 34.81 13.48 15.44
N ALA A 559 35.60 14.56 15.55
CA ALA A 559 35.43 15.57 16.59
C ALA A 559 34.09 16.30 16.46
N ASP A 560 33.68 16.62 15.23
CA ASP A 560 32.39 17.28 15.00
C ASP A 560 31.23 16.30 15.14
N ALA A 561 31.43 15.01 14.82
CA ALA A 561 30.44 13.97 15.11
C ALA A 561 30.13 13.87 16.61
N LEU A 562 31.14 13.90 17.47
CA LEU A 562 30.97 13.90 18.92
C LEU A 562 30.19 15.13 19.41
N LYS A 563 30.54 16.32 18.92
CA LYS A 563 29.80 17.57 19.23
C LYS A 563 28.35 17.53 18.76
N ALA A 564 28.11 17.01 17.56
CA ALA A 564 26.76 16.87 17.01
C ALA A 564 25.91 15.95 17.91
N ALA A 565 26.48 14.83 18.36
CA ALA A 565 25.79 13.90 19.24
C ALA A 565 25.52 14.47 20.65
N GLU A 566 26.39 15.35 21.17
CA GLU A 566 26.12 16.10 22.41
C GLU A 566 24.93 17.06 22.26
N GLY A 567 24.78 17.69 21.10
CA GLY A 567 23.66 18.58 20.79
C GLY A 567 22.34 17.83 20.56
N ILE A 568 22.38 16.67 19.90
CA ILE A 568 21.20 15.84 19.59
C ILE A 568 20.75 15.01 20.80
N GLY A 569 21.72 14.49 21.56
CA GLY A 569 21.52 13.52 22.63
C GLY A 569 21.59 12.06 22.16
N TYR A 570 22.24 11.21 22.94
CA TYR A 570 22.32 9.77 22.69
C TYR A 570 21.00 9.04 23.03
N PRO A 571 20.69 7.91 22.38
CA PRO A 571 21.46 7.28 21.30
C PRO A 571 21.30 8.00 19.95
N VAL A 572 22.37 7.99 19.15
CA VAL A 572 22.40 8.56 17.78
C VAL A 572 22.68 7.48 16.73
N MET A 573 22.23 7.70 15.51
CA MET A 573 22.52 6.89 14.33
C MET A 573 23.57 7.60 13.48
N VAL A 574 24.57 6.86 13.00
CA VAL A 574 25.52 7.34 11.99
C VAL A 574 25.16 6.73 10.64
N ARG A 575 25.13 7.53 9.57
CA ARG A 575 25.01 7.04 8.18
C ARG A 575 26.01 7.74 7.25
N SER A 576 26.60 7.03 6.32
CA SER A 576 27.50 7.63 5.31
C SER A 576 26.72 8.26 4.14
N ALA A 577 27.24 9.35 3.58
CA ALA A 577 26.75 9.93 2.31
C ALA A 577 27.27 9.13 1.09
N TYR A 578 26.58 9.22 -0.05
CA TYR A 578 26.94 8.55 -1.33
C TYR A 578 27.21 7.04 -1.21
N ALA A 579 26.52 6.38 -0.28
CA ALA A 579 26.69 4.98 0.08
C ALA A 579 25.36 4.24 -0.01
N LEU A 580 25.43 2.93 -0.29
CA LEU A 580 24.28 2.03 -0.39
C LEU A 580 24.33 0.97 0.71
N GLY A 581 23.17 0.45 1.12
CA GLY A 581 23.09 -0.71 2.03
C GLY A 581 23.55 -0.40 3.46
N GLY A 582 23.56 0.89 3.84
CA GLY A 582 24.03 1.33 5.15
C GLY A 582 25.52 1.10 5.38
N LEU A 583 26.36 1.05 4.34
CA LEU A 583 27.81 0.96 4.49
C LEU A 583 28.33 2.06 5.42
N GLY A 584 29.09 1.68 6.45
CA GLY A 584 29.61 2.61 7.46
C GLY A 584 28.59 3.13 8.48
N SER A 585 27.34 2.67 8.42
CA SER A 585 26.31 3.07 9.37
C SER A 585 26.36 2.28 10.69
N GLY A 586 25.78 2.85 11.74
CA GLY A 586 25.57 2.14 12.98
C GLY A 586 24.92 2.96 14.09
N LEU A 587 24.28 2.27 15.02
CA LEU A 587 23.71 2.85 16.23
C LEU A 587 24.81 3.08 17.28
N CYS A 588 24.85 4.29 17.83
CA CYS A 588 25.80 4.72 18.83
C CYS A 588 25.05 5.04 20.13
N ALA A 589 25.19 4.18 21.14
CA ALA A 589 24.57 4.40 22.45
C ALA A 589 25.34 5.42 23.31
N ASP A 590 26.62 5.63 23.00
CA ASP A 590 27.52 6.53 23.72
C ASP A 590 28.64 7.08 22.80
N GLY A 591 29.42 8.02 23.32
CA GLY A 591 30.49 8.68 22.56
C GLY A 591 31.65 7.77 22.17
N ARG A 592 31.95 6.73 22.96
CA ARG A 592 32.98 5.76 22.61
C ARG A 592 32.55 4.96 21.38
N LYS A 593 31.30 4.52 21.34
CA LYS A 593 30.77 3.79 20.18
C LYS A 593 30.70 4.67 18.94
N LEU A 594 30.34 5.95 19.12
CA LEU A 594 30.34 6.92 18.04
C LEU A 594 31.73 7.15 17.45
N GLU A 595 32.76 7.30 18.26
CA GLU A 595 34.14 7.46 17.80
C GLU A 595 34.58 6.26 16.94
N GLU A 596 34.27 5.04 17.38
CA GLU A 596 34.61 3.81 16.65
C GLU A 596 33.92 3.75 15.27
N ILE A 597 32.61 4.03 15.22
CA ILE A 597 31.83 3.96 13.98
C ILE A 597 32.19 5.12 13.04
N ALA A 598 32.26 6.35 13.55
CA ALA A 598 32.60 7.53 12.75
C ALA A 598 34.00 7.41 12.12
N THR A 599 34.99 6.87 12.85
CA THR A 599 36.34 6.63 12.30
C THR A 599 36.31 5.66 11.12
N LYS A 600 35.54 4.57 11.22
CA LYS A 600 35.39 3.60 10.12
C LYS A 600 34.64 4.20 8.94
N ALA A 601 33.55 4.92 9.22
CA ALA A 601 32.68 5.52 8.21
C ALA A 601 33.39 6.61 7.39
N LEU A 602 34.14 7.49 8.05
CA LEU A 602 34.90 8.56 7.41
C LEU A 602 36.13 8.07 6.62
N ALA A 603 36.59 6.84 6.86
CA ALA A 603 37.59 6.20 6.01
C ALA A 603 37.01 5.74 4.66
N MET A 604 35.69 5.60 4.55
CA MET A 604 34.99 5.12 3.34
C MET A 604 34.19 6.23 2.63
N SER A 605 33.79 7.27 3.36
CA SER A 605 33.03 8.43 2.85
C SER A 605 33.65 9.72 3.36
N SER A 606 33.60 10.79 2.57
CA SER A 606 34.05 12.12 3.00
C SER A 606 33.11 12.79 4.02
N GLN A 607 31.87 12.31 4.14
CA GLN A 607 30.84 12.88 5.01
C GLN A 607 30.00 11.78 5.66
N ILE A 608 29.62 12.00 6.92
CA ILE A 608 28.63 11.20 7.66
C ILE A 608 27.53 12.09 8.25
N LEU A 609 26.35 11.52 8.42
CA LEU A 609 25.21 12.14 9.10
C LEU A 609 25.10 11.55 10.51
N VAL A 610 25.13 12.40 11.53
CA VAL A 610 24.79 12.04 12.91
C VAL A 610 23.35 12.44 13.17
N GLU A 611 22.47 11.48 13.44
CA GLU A 611 21.02 11.68 13.52
C GLU A 611 20.45 11.13 14.82
N LYS A 612 19.37 11.74 15.32
CA LYS A 612 18.60 11.23 16.46
C LYS A 612 18.11 9.81 16.16
N SER A 613 18.33 8.87 17.09
CA SER A 613 17.80 7.52 16.95
C SER A 613 16.27 7.53 17.02
N LEU A 614 15.64 6.89 16.02
CA LEU A 614 14.20 6.60 15.98
C LEU A 614 13.95 5.09 16.14
N LEU A 615 14.80 4.40 16.92
CA LEU A 615 14.72 2.96 17.14
C LEU A 615 13.33 2.54 17.61
N GLY A 616 12.78 1.48 17.00
CA GLY A 616 11.46 0.96 17.36
C GLY A 616 10.29 1.64 16.65
N TRP A 617 10.52 2.68 15.85
CA TRP A 617 9.49 3.25 14.97
C TRP A 617 9.20 2.29 13.82
N LYS A 618 7.98 2.37 13.26
CA LYS A 618 7.61 1.59 12.07
C LYS A 618 8.40 2.12 10.88
N GLU A 619 9.01 1.25 10.11
CA GLU A 619 9.68 1.63 8.88
C GLU A 619 8.79 1.27 7.67
N VAL A 620 8.49 2.27 6.86
CA VAL A 620 7.55 2.18 5.73
C VAL A 620 8.20 2.76 4.49
N GLU A 621 8.06 2.08 3.35
CA GLU A 621 8.63 2.50 2.08
C GLU A 621 7.54 2.68 1.01
N TYR A 622 7.76 3.64 0.10
CA TYR A 622 6.93 3.83 -1.09
C TYR A 622 7.79 3.89 -2.36
N GLU A 623 7.31 3.22 -3.40
CA GLU A 623 7.83 3.29 -4.75
C GLU A 623 6.99 4.27 -5.55
N VAL A 624 7.61 5.37 -5.97
CA VAL A 624 6.93 6.51 -6.60
C VAL A 624 7.39 6.64 -8.03
N VAL A 625 6.45 6.93 -8.93
CA VAL A 625 6.73 7.16 -10.33
C VAL A 625 6.18 8.52 -10.73
N ARG A 626 7.02 9.34 -11.37
CA ARG A 626 6.66 10.68 -11.84
C ARG A 626 7.09 10.89 -13.28
N ASP A 627 6.17 11.37 -14.11
CA ASP A 627 6.47 11.72 -15.50
C ASP A 627 6.77 13.21 -15.71
N VAL A 628 7.13 13.57 -16.94
CA VAL A 628 7.42 14.95 -17.33
C VAL A 628 6.17 15.84 -17.32
N ALA A 629 4.97 15.27 -17.40
CA ALA A 629 3.71 16.00 -17.33
C ALA A 629 3.23 16.24 -15.89
N ASP A 630 4.08 15.92 -14.90
CA ASP A 630 3.83 16.04 -13.46
C ASP A 630 2.74 15.09 -12.92
N ASN A 631 2.38 14.06 -13.70
CA ASN A 631 1.60 12.94 -13.20
C ASN A 631 2.51 12.14 -12.25
N CYS A 632 2.03 11.88 -11.04
CA CYS A 632 2.82 11.27 -9.98
C CYS A 632 1.95 10.26 -9.23
N VAL A 633 2.41 9.00 -9.14
CA VAL A 633 1.65 7.88 -8.56
C VAL A 633 2.53 7.05 -7.63
N THR A 634 1.94 6.42 -6.62
CA THR A 634 2.65 5.45 -5.76
C THR A 634 2.31 4.02 -6.17
N VAL A 635 3.28 3.31 -6.74
CA VAL A 635 3.08 1.99 -7.36
C VAL A 635 3.06 0.87 -6.33
N CYS A 636 3.85 0.98 -5.27
CA CYS A 636 3.91 -0.02 -4.22
C CYS A 636 4.22 0.66 -2.90
N ASN A 637 3.65 0.12 -1.83
CA ASN A 637 4.04 0.46 -0.48
C ASN A 637 4.44 -0.81 0.27
N MET A 638 5.40 -0.67 1.18
CA MET A 638 5.99 -1.78 1.92
C MET A 638 6.09 -1.42 3.38
N GLU A 639 5.86 -2.39 4.26
CA GLU A 639 6.03 -2.25 5.70
C GLU A 639 7.07 -3.25 6.18
N ASN A 640 8.05 -2.76 6.93
CA ASN A 640 9.03 -3.63 7.55
C ASN A 640 8.39 -4.32 8.77
N PHE A 641 8.50 -5.64 8.81
CA PHE A 641 8.14 -6.43 9.99
C PHE A 641 9.08 -6.11 11.15
N ASP A 642 10.37 -5.99 10.83
CA ASP A 642 11.40 -5.51 11.74
C ASP A 642 11.33 -3.97 11.85
N PRO A 643 11.35 -3.40 13.06
CA PRO A 643 11.27 -1.95 13.22
C PRO A 643 12.58 -1.24 12.84
N LEU A 644 12.52 0.09 12.72
CA LEU A 644 13.67 0.92 12.37
C LEU A 644 14.87 0.63 13.28
N GLY A 645 16.04 0.51 12.66
CA GLY A 645 17.30 0.13 13.29
C GLY A 645 17.94 -1.08 12.61
N ILE A 646 17.14 -1.84 11.85
CA ILE A 646 17.57 -2.91 10.95
C ILE A 646 17.35 -2.39 9.52
N HIS A 647 18.38 -2.45 8.67
CA HIS A 647 18.29 -1.93 7.31
C HIS A 647 17.21 -2.67 6.52
N THR A 648 16.40 -1.96 5.71
CA THR A 648 15.35 -2.52 4.84
C THR A 648 15.76 -3.80 4.09
N GLY A 649 16.95 -3.77 3.48
CA GLY A 649 17.60 -4.93 2.83
C GLY A 649 17.85 -6.15 3.72
N ASP A 650 18.07 -5.98 5.03
CA ASP A 650 18.23 -7.03 6.06
C ASP A 650 16.96 -7.23 6.91
N SER A 651 15.89 -6.48 6.66
CA SER A 651 14.59 -6.65 7.33
C SER A 651 13.72 -7.68 6.60
N ILE A 652 12.84 -8.33 7.36
CA ILE A 652 11.63 -8.94 6.80
C ILE A 652 10.68 -7.81 6.38
N VAL A 653 10.13 -7.89 5.17
CA VAL A 653 9.28 -6.83 4.60
C VAL A 653 8.00 -7.45 4.04
N VAL A 654 6.86 -6.78 4.21
CA VAL A 654 5.58 -7.19 3.62
C VAL A 654 5.03 -6.12 2.67
N ALA A 655 4.32 -6.56 1.64
CA ALA A 655 3.62 -5.69 0.70
C ALA A 655 2.19 -6.19 0.42
N PRO A 656 1.15 -5.35 0.50
CA PRO A 656 1.18 -3.95 0.96
C PRO A 656 1.45 -3.85 2.48
N SER A 657 1.45 -2.64 3.06
CA SER A 657 1.44 -2.45 4.52
C SER A 657 0.19 -3.05 5.18
N GLN A 658 0.34 -3.56 6.41
CA GLN A 658 -0.70 -4.24 7.17
C GLN A 658 -1.19 -3.46 8.40
N THR A 659 -0.37 -2.61 9.00
CA THR A 659 -0.72 -2.00 10.30
C THR A 659 -1.00 -0.50 10.24
N LEU A 660 -1.10 0.04 9.02
CA LEU A 660 -1.43 1.45 8.77
C LEU A 660 -2.94 1.65 8.62
N SER A 661 -3.47 2.64 9.31
CA SER A 661 -4.81 3.17 9.05
C SER A 661 -4.86 3.93 7.71
N ASN A 662 -6.07 4.22 7.21
CA ASN A 662 -6.26 5.05 6.01
C ASN A 662 -5.57 6.42 6.14
N GLU A 663 -5.64 7.03 7.33
CA GLU A 663 -5.02 8.33 7.60
C GLU A 663 -3.49 8.25 7.52
N GLU A 664 -2.86 7.26 8.15
CA GLU A 664 -1.41 7.08 8.10
C GLU A 664 -0.94 6.75 6.67
N TYR A 665 -1.64 5.82 6.00
CA TYR A 665 -1.32 5.42 4.62
C TYR A 665 -1.35 6.62 3.67
N HIS A 666 -2.47 7.36 3.64
CA HIS A 666 -2.62 8.47 2.70
C HIS A 666 -1.81 9.70 3.09
N MET A 667 -1.53 9.92 4.39
CA MET A 667 -0.57 10.95 4.83
C MET A 667 0.82 10.68 4.26
N LEU A 668 1.35 9.47 4.44
CA LEU A 668 2.69 9.13 3.92
C LEU A 668 2.71 9.13 2.38
N ARG A 669 1.65 8.62 1.73
CA ARG A 669 1.49 8.67 0.26
C ARG A 669 1.50 10.11 -0.28
N GLU A 670 0.73 11.01 0.33
CA GLU A 670 0.65 12.41 -0.08
C GLU A 670 2.02 13.10 0.09
N THR A 671 2.69 12.87 1.22
CA THR A 671 4.05 13.35 1.45
C THR A 671 5.02 12.80 0.40
N ALA A 672 4.91 11.52 0.01
CA ALA A 672 5.77 10.92 -1.01
C ALA A 672 5.64 11.68 -2.34
N ILE A 673 4.40 11.89 -2.80
CA ILE A 673 4.12 12.63 -4.04
C ILE A 673 4.63 14.07 -3.95
N LYS A 674 4.39 14.75 -2.82
CA LYS A 674 4.84 16.13 -2.58
C LYS A 674 6.36 16.26 -2.65
N VAL A 675 7.10 15.38 -1.97
CA VAL A 675 8.57 15.36 -1.94
C VAL A 675 9.14 15.06 -3.32
N VAL A 676 8.63 14.04 -4.01
CA VAL A 676 9.10 13.63 -5.34
C VAL A 676 8.89 14.72 -6.38
N ARG A 677 7.75 15.42 -6.33
CA ARG A 677 7.50 16.60 -7.17
C ARG A 677 8.49 17.73 -6.86
N HIS A 678 8.69 18.04 -5.59
CA HIS A 678 9.58 19.12 -5.16
C HIS A 678 11.05 18.87 -5.58
N LEU A 679 11.51 17.63 -5.48
CA LEU A 679 12.85 17.22 -5.92
C LEU A 679 13.00 17.18 -7.44
N GLY A 680 11.91 17.30 -8.22
CA GLY A 680 11.97 17.31 -9.68
C GLY A 680 12.30 15.95 -10.29
N ILE A 681 11.99 14.85 -9.61
CA ILE A 681 12.27 13.49 -10.07
C ILE A 681 11.46 13.17 -11.34
N VAL A 682 12.09 12.52 -12.32
CA VAL A 682 11.44 12.05 -13.55
C VAL A 682 11.87 10.61 -13.82
N GLY A 683 10.93 9.68 -13.72
CA GLY A 683 11.21 8.25 -13.68
C GLY A 683 10.65 7.64 -12.40
N GLU A 684 11.46 6.82 -11.74
CA GLU A 684 11.12 6.14 -10.50
C GLU A 684 12.03 6.57 -9.35
N CYS A 685 11.52 6.51 -8.13
CA CYS A 685 12.31 6.56 -6.91
C CYS A 685 11.64 5.78 -5.77
N ASN A 686 12.47 5.45 -4.77
CA ASN A 686 12.05 4.90 -3.49
C ASN A 686 12.15 5.99 -2.40
N ILE A 687 11.16 6.09 -1.52
CA ILE A 687 11.18 6.96 -0.34
C ILE A 687 10.88 6.15 0.92
N GLN A 688 11.60 6.43 2.00
CA GLN A 688 11.52 5.70 3.26
C GLN A 688 11.10 6.62 4.42
N TYR A 689 10.26 6.09 5.30
CA TYR A 689 9.71 6.79 6.46
C TYR A 689 9.97 6.01 7.75
N ALA A 690 10.20 6.75 8.82
CA ALA A 690 9.95 6.28 10.17
C ALA A 690 8.62 6.87 10.65
N LEU A 691 7.63 6.02 10.95
CA LEU A 691 6.34 6.39 11.50
C LEU A 691 6.28 6.01 12.98
N HIS A 692 5.93 6.96 13.85
CA HIS A 692 5.80 6.71 15.27
C HIS A 692 4.66 5.72 15.53
N PRO A 693 4.86 4.67 16.35
CA PRO A 693 3.90 3.56 16.45
C PRO A 693 2.57 3.95 17.11
N THR A 694 2.52 5.09 17.80
CA THR A 694 1.33 5.53 18.57
C THR A 694 0.89 6.97 18.29
N SER A 695 1.34 7.57 17.18
CA SER A 695 0.90 8.90 16.75
C SER A 695 1.03 9.06 15.23
N LEU A 696 0.60 10.21 14.70
CA LEU A 696 0.83 10.58 13.29
C LEU A 696 2.20 11.25 13.06
N GLU A 697 3.09 11.22 14.05
CA GLU A 697 4.44 11.76 13.89
C GLU A 697 5.25 10.84 12.97
N TYR A 698 5.91 11.43 11.98
CA TYR A 698 6.80 10.70 11.07
C TYR A 698 8.01 11.56 10.72
N CYS A 699 9.06 10.88 10.26
CA CYS A 699 10.23 11.50 9.64
C CYS A 699 10.53 10.80 8.31
N ILE A 700 10.94 11.59 7.31
CA ILE A 700 11.53 11.06 6.08
C ILE A 700 12.97 10.67 6.42
N ILE A 701 13.36 9.44 6.07
CA ILE A 701 14.69 8.89 6.31
C ILE A 701 15.59 9.14 5.11
N GLU A 702 15.14 8.76 3.92
CA GLU A 702 15.86 8.99 2.68
C GLU A 702 14.97 8.87 1.44
N VAL A 703 15.48 9.40 0.32
CA VAL A 703 14.94 9.19 -1.02
C VAL A 703 16.05 8.65 -1.90
N ASN A 704 15.81 7.53 -2.58
CA ASN A 704 16.70 6.95 -3.56
C ASN A 704 16.18 7.31 -4.96
N ALA A 705 16.77 8.31 -5.62
CA ALA A 705 16.36 8.78 -6.96
C ALA A 705 16.87 7.89 -8.11
N ARG A 706 16.80 6.58 -7.91
CA ARG A 706 17.21 5.53 -8.84
C ARG A 706 16.46 4.25 -8.53
N LEU A 707 16.49 3.32 -9.49
CA LEU A 707 16.09 1.96 -9.21
C LEU A 707 16.92 1.36 -8.08
N SER A 708 16.29 0.47 -7.37
CA SER A 708 16.76 -0.10 -6.10
C SER A 708 16.32 -1.55 -5.95
N ARG A 709 16.80 -2.19 -4.88
CA ARG A 709 16.28 -3.51 -4.45
C ARG A 709 14.78 -3.44 -4.17
N SER A 710 14.33 -2.38 -3.50
CA SER A 710 12.93 -2.11 -3.20
C SER A 710 12.10 -2.01 -4.49
N SER A 711 12.59 -1.32 -5.53
CA SER A 711 11.92 -1.23 -6.84
C SER A 711 11.81 -2.58 -7.56
N ALA A 712 12.82 -3.44 -7.44
CA ALA A 712 12.80 -4.77 -8.03
C ALA A 712 11.80 -5.67 -7.30
N LEU A 713 11.80 -5.64 -5.96
CA LEU A 713 10.83 -6.32 -5.11
C LEU A 713 9.40 -5.86 -5.44
N ALA A 714 9.15 -4.55 -5.49
CA ALA A 714 7.86 -3.97 -5.83
C ALA A 714 7.39 -4.35 -7.23
N SER A 715 8.29 -4.38 -8.21
CA SER A 715 7.93 -4.83 -9.57
C SER A 715 7.45 -6.28 -9.60
N LYS A 716 8.05 -7.15 -8.77
CA LYS A 716 7.64 -8.55 -8.64
C LYS A 716 6.38 -8.72 -7.80
N ALA A 717 6.23 -7.92 -6.75
CA ALA A 717 5.06 -7.96 -5.88
C ALA A 717 3.79 -7.49 -6.61
N THR A 718 3.89 -6.43 -7.40
CA THR A 718 2.74 -5.80 -8.07
C THR A 718 2.51 -6.28 -9.50
N GLY A 719 3.54 -6.83 -10.14
CA GLY A 719 3.55 -7.07 -11.59
C GLY A 719 3.74 -5.79 -12.44
N TYR A 720 3.93 -4.63 -11.80
CA TYR A 720 4.19 -3.36 -12.48
C TYR A 720 5.68 -3.25 -12.84
N PRO A 721 6.07 -3.13 -14.12
CA PRO A 721 7.47 -3.17 -14.51
C PRO A 721 8.14 -1.79 -14.34
N LEU A 722 8.48 -1.41 -13.09
CA LEU A 722 8.98 -0.07 -12.73
C LEU A 722 10.14 0.39 -13.62
N ALA A 723 11.15 -0.46 -13.82
CA ALA A 723 12.32 -0.13 -14.64
C ALA A 723 11.98 0.17 -16.10
N PHE A 724 11.04 -0.59 -16.68
CA PHE A 724 10.58 -0.37 -18.06
C PHE A 724 9.81 0.95 -18.18
N VAL A 725 8.90 1.21 -17.24
CA VAL A 725 8.12 2.45 -17.21
C VAL A 725 9.06 3.64 -17.00
N ALA A 726 9.95 3.60 -16.01
CA ALA A 726 10.92 4.66 -15.75
C ALA A 726 11.78 4.99 -16.98
N ALA A 727 12.18 3.99 -17.78
CA ALA A 727 12.90 4.21 -19.02
C ALA A 727 12.05 4.90 -20.11
N LYS A 728 10.75 4.59 -20.22
CA LYS A 728 9.83 5.32 -21.11
C LYS A 728 9.61 6.76 -20.65
N LEU A 729 9.48 6.97 -19.34
CA LEU A 729 9.34 8.31 -18.76
C LEU A 729 10.58 9.18 -19.00
N ALA A 730 11.77 8.57 -18.94
CA ALA A 730 13.03 9.22 -19.27
C ALA A 730 13.10 9.72 -20.73
N LEU A 731 12.25 9.19 -21.62
CA LEU A 731 12.06 9.65 -23.01
C LEU A 731 10.92 10.66 -23.16
N GLY A 732 10.36 11.18 -22.06
CA GLY A 732 9.28 12.16 -22.07
C GLY A 732 7.92 11.59 -22.52
N ILE A 733 7.73 10.28 -22.44
CA ILE A 733 6.42 9.64 -22.62
C ILE A 733 5.66 9.73 -21.31
N ALA A 734 4.40 10.19 -21.32
CA ALA A 734 3.61 10.34 -20.11
C ALA A 734 3.02 8.99 -19.64
N LEU A 735 2.74 8.85 -18.34
CA LEU A 735 2.15 7.64 -17.75
C LEU A 735 0.87 7.14 -18.46
N PRO A 736 -0.09 8.02 -18.85
CA PRO A 736 -1.29 7.59 -19.56
C PRO A 736 -1.01 7.03 -20.97
N ASP A 737 0.11 7.41 -21.58
CA ASP A 737 0.49 6.95 -22.93
C ASP A 737 1.24 5.61 -22.91
N ILE A 738 1.64 5.13 -21.72
CA ILE A 738 2.32 3.85 -21.56
C ILE A 738 1.28 2.77 -21.30
N LYS A 739 1.27 1.71 -22.11
CA LYS A 739 0.36 0.58 -21.96
C LYS A 739 0.76 -0.30 -20.77
N ASN A 740 -0.21 -0.75 -19.98
CA ASN A 740 0.02 -1.79 -18.97
C ASN A 740 0.22 -3.16 -19.63
N ALA A 741 1.41 -3.73 -19.50
CA ALA A 741 1.77 -5.02 -20.12
C ALA A 741 1.04 -6.23 -19.52
N VAL A 742 0.46 -6.12 -18.32
CA VAL A 742 -0.27 -7.22 -17.66
C VAL A 742 -1.75 -7.26 -18.07
N SER A 743 -2.41 -6.10 -18.10
CA SER A 743 -3.84 -6.01 -18.44
C SER A 743 -4.07 -5.90 -19.95
N GLU A 744 -3.10 -5.35 -20.67
CA GLU A 744 -3.13 -4.96 -22.09
C GLU A 744 -4.28 -4.04 -22.52
N LYS A 745 -5.12 -3.60 -21.57
CA LYS A 745 -6.30 -2.76 -21.82
C LYS A 745 -6.26 -1.45 -21.06
N THR A 746 -5.41 -1.35 -20.05
CA THR A 746 -5.24 -0.15 -19.23
C THR A 746 -3.88 0.50 -19.48
N THR A 747 -3.68 1.68 -18.90
CA THR A 747 -2.41 2.42 -18.97
C THR A 747 -1.53 2.09 -17.75
N ALA A 748 -0.29 2.60 -17.75
CA ALA A 748 0.62 2.55 -16.61
C ALA A 748 0.30 3.63 -15.55
N CYS A 749 -0.63 4.53 -15.83
CA CYS A 749 -1.09 5.56 -14.90
C CYS A 749 -2.12 4.97 -13.92
N PHE A 750 -1.68 4.14 -12.97
CA PHE A 750 -2.54 3.61 -11.91
C PHE A 750 -1.70 3.16 -10.72
N GLU A 751 -2.35 2.97 -9.57
CA GLU A 751 -1.75 2.33 -8.39
C GLU A 751 -2.22 0.87 -8.31
N PRO A 752 -1.32 -0.12 -8.39
CA PRO A 752 -1.68 -1.53 -8.24
C PRO A 752 -2.49 -1.83 -6.97
N SER A 753 -3.55 -2.62 -7.12
CA SER A 753 -4.29 -3.20 -6.01
C SER A 753 -3.98 -4.70 -5.93
N LEU A 754 -3.45 -5.14 -4.80
CA LEU A 754 -3.05 -6.52 -4.56
C LEU A 754 -4.20 -7.25 -3.85
N ASP A 755 -4.63 -8.40 -4.35
CA ASP A 755 -5.59 -9.29 -3.67
C ASP A 755 -4.89 -10.48 -2.96
N TYR A 756 -3.63 -10.23 -2.59
CA TYR A 756 -2.68 -11.10 -1.91
C TYR A 756 -1.69 -10.25 -1.10
N ILE A 757 -0.93 -10.90 -0.23
CA ILE A 757 0.18 -10.33 0.53
C ILE A 757 1.50 -10.99 0.11
N VAL A 758 2.54 -10.17 -0.01
CA VAL A 758 3.91 -10.60 -0.29
C VAL A 758 4.74 -10.52 0.99
N ALA A 759 5.60 -11.51 1.21
CA ALA A 759 6.61 -11.49 2.27
C ALA A 759 8.00 -11.66 1.65
N LYS A 760 8.88 -10.70 1.89
CA LYS A 760 10.31 -10.78 1.58
C LYS A 760 11.08 -11.10 2.84
N ILE A 761 12.02 -12.05 2.75
CA ILE A 761 12.95 -12.38 3.84
C ILE A 761 14.38 -12.35 3.28
N PRO A 762 15.34 -11.72 3.99
CA PRO A 762 16.74 -11.75 3.59
C PRO A 762 17.35 -13.14 3.73
N ARG A 763 18.38 -13.41 2.94
CA ARG A 763 19.21 -14.61 3.05
C ARG A 763 20.60 -14.21 3.51
N TRP A 764 21.05 -14.80 4.61
CA TRP A 764 22.39 -14.62 5.16
C TRP A 764 23.28 -15.87 4.99
N ASP A 765 24.59 -15.68 4.86
CA ASP A 765 25.60 -16.76 4.82
C ASP A 765 26.71 -16.52 5.86
N LEU A 766 26.31 -16.10 7.06
CA LEU A 766 27.24 -15.66 8.12
C LEU A 766 28.04 -16.80 8.75
N ASP A 767 27.59 -18.05 8.63
CA ASP A 767 28.28 -19.21 9.20
C ASP A 767 29.65 -19.49 8.55
N ARG A 768 29.91 -18.99 7.34
CA ARG A 768 31.22 -19.11 6.67
C ARG A 768 32.26 -18.13 7.22
N PHE A 769 31.85 -17.11 7.96
CA PHE A 769 32.71 -16.02 8.41
C PHE A 769 32.84 -16.04 9.94
N HIS A 770 33.71 -16.90 10.47
CA HIS A 770 33.85 -17.14 11.92
C HIS A 770 34.15 -15.90 12.78
N GLY A 771 34.70 -14.83 12.19
CA GLY A 771 34.97 -13.56 12.89
C GLY A 771 33.84 -12.51 12.80
N MET A 772 32.73 -12.83 12.12
CA MET A 772 31.62 -11.89 11.91
C MET A 772 30.47 -12.17 12.88
N SER A 773 29.97 -11.12 13.52
CA SER A 773 28.75 -11.18 14.35
C SER A 773 27.52 -11.50 13.50
N ARG A 774 26.63 -12.33 14.06
CA ARG A 774 25.31 -12.67 13.50
C ARG A 774 24.23 -11.61 13.75
N GLU A 775 24.56 -10.61 14.55
CA GLU A 775 23.72 -9.45 14.78
C GLU A 775 23.50 -8.70 13.47
N ILE A 776 22.30 -8.20 13.26
CA ILE A 776 21.92 -7.38 12.12
C ILE A 776 21.51 -5.99 12.62
N GLY A 777 21.63 -4.98 11.77
CA GLY A 777 21.37 -3.59 12.14
C GLY A 777 21.30 -2.72 10.90
N SER A 778 21.71 -1.46 11.01
CA SER A 778 21.62 -0.48 9.91
C SER A 778 22.53 -0.75 8.72
N ALA A 779 23.55 -1.61 8.85
CA ALA A 779 24.43 -2.00 7.75
C ALA A 779 24.08 -3.41 7.26
N MET A 780 23.77 -3.55 5.97
CA MET A 780 23.36 -4.82 5.36
C MET A 780 24.46 -5.88 5.44
N LYS A 781 24.04 -7.12 5.74
CA LYS A 781 24.90 -8.33 5.72
C LYS A 781 24.29 -9.46 4.90
N SER A 782 23.05 -9.33 4.45
CA SER A 782 22.40 -10.34 3.60
C SER A 782 23.10 -10.44 2.23
N VAL A 783 23.14 -11.66 1.71
CA VAL A 783 23.76 -12.01 0.41
C VAL A 783 22.71 -12.23 -0.68
N GLY A 784 21.43 -12.18 -0.32
CA GLY A 784 20.30 -12.41 -1.21
C GLY A 784 18.99 -12.24 -0.45
N GLU A 785 17.88 -12.54 -1.12
CA GLU A 785 16.54 -12.46 -0.56
C GLU A 785 15.60 -13.42 -1.28
N VAL A 786 14.47 -13.70 -0.64
CA VAL A 786 13.38 -14.50 -1.20
C VAL A 786 12.09 -13.70 -1.11
N MET A 787 11.15 -14.00 -1.99
CA MET A 787 9.82 -13.37 -2.01
C MET A 787 8.76 -14.47 -2.14
N ALA A 788 7.81 -14.51 -1.20
CA ALA A 788 6.68 -15.42 -1.25
C ALA A 788 5.36 -14.65 -1.38
N VAL A 789 4.36 -15.30 -1.98
CA VAL A 789 3.01 -14.77 -2.14
C VAL A 789 2.02 -15.69 -1.44
N GLY A 790 1.10 -15.10 -0.67
CA GLY A 790 0.00 -15.78 -0.01
C GLY A 790 -1.25 -14.88 0.05
N ARG A 791 -2.39 -15.46 0.43
CA ARG A 791 -3.63 -14.69 0.71
C ARG A 791 -3.92 -14.56 2.20
N THR A 792 -3.01 -15.05 3.04
CA THR A 792 -2.91 -14.74 4.46
C THR A 792 -1.43 -14.43 4.78
N PHE A 793 -1.18 -13.68 5.85
CA PHE A 793 0.18 -13.41 6.30
C PHE A 793 0.90 -14.72 6.65
N GLU A 794 0.22 -15.62 7.36
CA GLU A 794 0.72 -16.91 7.81
C GLU A 794 1.17 -17.79 6.63
N GLU A 795 0.41 -17.80 5.52
CA GLU A 795 0.79 -18.52 4.30
C GLU A 795 2.06 -17.93 3.69
N SER A 796 2.13 -16.60 3.59
CA SER A 796 3.22 -15.89 2.93
C SER A 796 4.53 -16.03 3.72
N ILE A 797 4.50 -15.76 5.03
CA ILE A 797 5.71 -15.80 5.88
C ILE A 797 6.31 -17.20 5.96
N GLN A 798 5.49 -18.25 6.07
CA GLN A 798 6.00 -19.62 6.14
C GLN A 798 6.60 -20.09 4.81
N LYS A 799 5.98 -19.71 3.68
CA LYS A 799 6.59 -19.97 2.36
C LYS A 799 7.93 -19.26 2.22
N ALA A 800 8.02 -17.99 2.63
CA ALA A 800 9.25 -17.23 2.56
C ALA A 800 10.35 -17.86 3.44
N LEU A 801 10.04 -18.25 4.67
CA LEU A 801 11.00 -18.91 5.57
C LEU A 801 11.58 -20.20 4.95
N ARG A 802 10.73 -21.03 4.33
CA ARG A 802 11.17 -22.24 3.62
C ARG A 802 12.04 -21.95 2.40
N MET A 803 11.78 -20.85 1.69
CA MET A 803 12.58 -20.44 0.54
C MET A 803 14.00 -20.01 0.93
N CYS A 804 14.21 -19.51 2.15
CA CYS A 804 15.53 -19.06 2.61
C CYS A 804 16.58 -20.17 2.62
N HIS A 805 16.21 -21.39 3.05
CA HIS A 805 17.14 -22.51 3.10
C HIS A 805 16.42 -23.86 3.19
N PRO A 806 16.87 -24.94 2.52
CA PRO A 806 16.25 -26.27 2.56
C PRO A 806 16.15 -26.94 3.94
N SER A 807 16.75 -26.37 4.98
CA SER A 807 16.72 -26.90 6.35
C SER A 807 15.73 -26.15 7.26
N VAL A 808 14.98 -25.19 6.70
CA VAL A 808 13.97 -24.42 7.40
C VAL A 808 12.60 -24.93 6.98
N ASP A 809 11.83 -25.47 7.93
CA ASP A 809 10.51 -26.06 7.67
C ASP A 809 9.37 -25.03 7.70
N GLY A 810 9.64 -23.82 8.20
CA GLY A 810 8.67 -22.73 8.35
C GLY A 810 8.98 -21.90 9.60
N PHE A 811 7.93 -21.42 10.25
CA PHE A 811 8.03 -20.74 11.55
C PHE A 811 8.02 -21.78 12.68
N VAL A 812 9.20 -22.21 13.11
CA VAL A 812 9.40 -23.30 14.09
C VAL A 812 10.43 -22.91 15.15
N PRO A 813 10.40 -23.50 16.36
CA PRO A 813 11.32 -23.16 17.45
C PRO A 813 12.71 -23.81 17.31
N PHE A 814 13.07 -24.28 16.11
CA PHE A 814 14.33 -24.96 15.81
C PHE A 814 15.21 -24.07 14.93
N LEU A 815 16.51 -24.07 15.19
CA LEU A 815 17.46 -23.33 14.37
C LEU A 815 17.68 -24.01 13.01
N PRO A 816 17.97 -23.24 11.95
CA PRO A 816 18.37 -23.78 10.65
C PRO A 816 19.57 -24.74 10.78
N LEU A 817 19.69 -25.64 9.80
CA LEU A 817 20.77 -26.64 9.70
C LEU A 817 20.76 -27.65 10.88
N LYS A 818 19.60 -27.83 11.52
CA LYS A 818 19.40 -28.74 12.68
C LYS A 818 20.34 -28.44 13.84
N ARG A 819 20.68 -27.17 14.02
CA ARG A 819 21.52 -26.73 15.12
C ARG A 819 20.74 -26.76 16.42
N SER A 820 21.42 -27.10 17.50
CA SER A 820 20.88 -26.94 18.85
C SER A 820 21.06 -25.50 19.31
N TRP A 821 20.14 -25.02 20.14
CA TRP A 821 20.34 -23.80 20.92
C TRP A 821 21.57 -23.96 21.82
N ALA A 822 22.26 -22.85 22.12
CA ALA A 822 23.39 -22.88 23.04
C ALA A 822 22.94 -23.31 24.45
N GLU A 823 23.85 -23.90 25.24
CA GLU A 823 23.55 -24.25 26.63
C GLU A 823 23.25 -23.00 27.49
N GLU A 824 24.00 -21.91 27.27
CA GLU A 824 23.80 -20.59 27.87
C GLU A 824 22.94 -19.68 26.95
N PHE A 825 21.75 -20.14 26.57
CA PHE A 825 20.85 -19.37 25.70
C PHE A 825 20.00 -18.37 26.49
N ASP A 826 20.27 -17.06 26.33
CA ASP A 826 19.42 -15.98 26.85
C ASP A 826 18.40 -15.53 25.80
N LEU A 827 17.18 -16.07 25.92
CA LEU A 827 16.06 -15.74 25.03
C LEU A 827 15.72 -14.24 25.05
N ARG A 828 15.84 -13.54 26.19
CA ARG A 828 15.50 -12.11 26.27
C ARG A 828 16.50 -11.29 25.46
N GLN A 829 17.78 -11.62 25.58
CA GLN A 829 18.83 -10.97 24.80
C GLN A 829 18.65 -11.21 23.31
N GLU A 830 18.34 -12.45 22.90
CA GLU A 830 18.12 -12.83 21.50
C GLU A 830 16.87 -12.22 20.88
N LEU A 831 15.88 -11.86 21.69
CA LEU A 831 14.74 -11.05 21.26
C LEU A 831 15.13 -9.57 21.15
N ALA A 832 15.87 -9.03 22.13
CA ALA A 832 16.21 -7.60 22.18
C ALA A 832 17.25 -7.18 21.12
N VAL A 833 18.22 -8.04 20.81
CA VAL A 833 19.29 -7.76 19.85
C VAL A 833 18.97 -8.43 18.52
N PRO A 834 18.70 -7.67 17.44
CA PRO A 834 18.37 -8.26 16.16
C PRO A 834 19.51 -9.14 15.62
N SER A 835 19.15 -10.33 15.14
CA SER A 835 20.10 -11.28 14.55
C SER A 835 19.47 -12.04 13.39
N SER A 836 20.30 -12.67 12.55
CA SER A 836 19.84 -13.55 11.46
C SER A 836 18.96 -14.74 11.90
N THR A 837 18.90 -15.03 13.22
CA THR A 837 18.10 -16.11 13.80
C THR A 837 16.93 -15.63 14.66
N ARG A 838 16.70 -14.32 14.77
CA ARG A 838 15.69 -13.71 15.67
C ARG A 838 14.29 -14.27 15.46
N ILE A 839 13.88 -14.53 14.21
CA ILE A 839 12.56 -15.10 13.91
C ILE A 839 12.34 -16.47 14.57
N PHE A 840 13.39 -17.30 14.70
CA PHE A 840 13.32 -18.59 15.39
C PHE A 840 13.33 -18.41 16.91
N SER A 841 13.99 -17.37 17.42
CA SER A 841 13.91 -16.98 18.84
C SER A 841 12.50 -16.53 19.21
N ILE A 842 11.80 -15.80 18.34
CA ILE A 842 10.38 -15.46 18.50
C ILE A 842 9.51 -16.71 18.52
N ALA A 843 9.72 -17.66 17.60
CA ALA A 843 9.00 -18.94 17.60
C ALA A 843 9.20 -19.70 18.91
N LYS A 844 10.45 -19.79 19.38
CA LYS A 844 10.79 -20.40 20.67
C LYS A 844 10.08 -19.70 21.83
N ALA A 845 10.08 -18.36 21.86
CA ALA A 845 9.41 -17.59 22.91
C ALA A 845 7.90 -17.88 22.97
N LEU A 846 7.23 -17.95 21.82
CA LEU A 846 5.82 -18.26 21.75
C LEU A 846 5.52 -19.69 22.24
N HIS A 847 6.30 -20.70 21.85
CA HIS A 847 6.15 -22.08 22.37
C HIS A 847 6.46 -22.18 23.88
N ASP A 848 7.41 -21.37 24.38
CA ASP A 848 7.74 -21.31 25.82
C ASP A 848 6.67 -20.53 26.62
N GLY A 849 5.62 -20.00 25.97
CA GLY A 849 4.49 -19.31 26.59
C GLY A 849 4.73 -17.84 26.91
N VAL A 850 5.75 -17.20 26.32
CA VAL A 850 6.00 -15.76 26.43
C VAL A 850 4.87 -14.99 25.73
N SER A 851 4.37 -13.92 26.35
CA SER A 851 3.24 -13.17 25.79
C SER A 851 3.64 -12.31 24.59
N VAL A 852 2.68 -12.00 23.73
CA VAL A 852 2.87 -11.08 22.60
C VAL A 852 3.33 -9.70 23.07
N ASP A 853 2.81 -9.20 24.19
CA ASP A 853 3.23 -7.91 24.76
C ASP A 853 4.71 -7.92 25.18
N GLN A 854 5.16 -8.98 25.84
CA GLN A 854 6.57 -9.11 26.26
C GLN A 854 7.52 -9.20 25.05
N ILE A 855 7.11 -9.92 24.00
CA ILE A 855 7.91 -9.99 22.76
C ILE A 855 7.92 -8.61 22.09
N HIS A 856 6.79 -7.91 22.03
CA HIS A 856 6.72 -6.56 21.46
C HIS A 856 7.61 -5.56 22.23
N GLU A 857 7.60 -5.58 23.56
CA GLU A 857 8.46 -4.71 24.40
C GLU A 857 9.95 -4.90 24.11
N LEU A 858 10.38 -6.13 23.84
CA LEU A 858 11.78 -6.44 23.55
C LEU A 858 12.13 -6.20 22.08
N THR A 859 11.19 -6.43 21.17
CA THR A 859 11.48 -6.45 19.73
C THR A 859 11.08 -5.20 18.98
N ALA A 860 10.11 -4.45 19.51
CA ALA A 860 9.33 -3.41 18.87
C ALA A 860 8.59 -3.84 17.57
N ILE A 861 8.55 -5.14 17.26
CA ILE A 861 7.73 -5.69 16.15
C ILE A 861 6.25 -5.48 16.48
N ASP A 862 5.46 -4.95 15.55
CA ASP A 862 4.04 -4.66 15.79
C ASP A 862 3.28 -5.93 16.24
N LYS A 863 2.45 -5.76 17.27
CA LYS A 863 1.70 -6.86 17.90
C LYS A 863 0.84 -7.63 16.90
N TRP A 864 0.34 -7.00 15.84
CA TRP A 864 -0.45 -7.69 14.83
C TRP A 864 0.33 -8.83 14.18
N PHE A 865 1.58 -8.60 13.78
CA PHE A 865 2.41 -9.67 13.22
C PHE A 865 2.67 -10.77 14.25
N LEU A 866 2.94 -10.41 15.50
CA LEU A 866 3.17 -11.36 16.59
C LEU A 866 1.93 -12.21 16.90
N TYR A 867 0.72 -11.65 16.82
CA TYR A 867 -0.53 -12.42 16.94
C TYR A 867 -0.68 -13.44 15.81
N LYS A 868 -0.33 -13.06 14.58
CA LYS A 868 -0.33 -13.99 13.44
C LYS A 868 0.70 -15.11 13.62
N LEU A 869 1.88 -14.81 14.15
CA LEU A 869 2.89 -15.83 14.47
C LEU A 869 2.44 -16.75 15.63
N ARG A 870 1.81 -16.19 16.68
CA ARG A 870 1.22 -16.97 17.78
C ARG A 870 0.19 -17.97 17.27
N ARG A 871 -0.65 -17.59 16.31
CA ARG A 871 -1.64 -18.48 15.68
C ARG A 871 -0.99 -19.68 14.99
N ILE A 872 0.19 -19.51 14.39
CA ILE A 872 0.94 -20.62 13.79
C ILE A 872 1.41 -21.59 14.90
N THR A 873 1.98 -21.05 15.99
CA THR A 873 2.41 -21.82 17.16
C THR A 873 1.25 -22.59 17.80
N GLU A 874 0.10 -21.95 18.01
CA GLU A 874 -1.10 -22.58 18.59
C GLU A 874 -1.61 -23.73 17.70
N LEU A 875 -1.52 -23.59 16.37
CA LEU A 875 -1.87 -24.65 15.44
C LEU A 875 -0.89 -25.84 15.50
N ASP A 876 0.42 -25.57 15.66
CA ASP A 876 1.44 -26.63 15.80
C ASP A 876 1.30 -27.40 17.12
N ASP A 877 1.01 -26.71 18.23
CA ASP A 877 0.74 -27.33 19.54
C ASP A 877 -0.55 -28.17 19.50
N LEU A 878 -1.59 -27.66 18.83
CA LEU A 878 -2.83 -28.39 18.61
C LEU A 878 -2.58 -29.66 17.77
N TRP A 879 -1.76 -29.56 16.73
CA TRP A 879 -1.40 -30.71 15.89
C TRP A 879 -0.64 -31.79 16.67
N SER A 880 0.34 -31.37 17.47
CA SER A 880 1.20 -32.25 18.27
C SER A 880 0.47 -32.99 19.39
N SER A 881 -0.66 -32.45 19.87
CA SER A 881 -1.44 -33.01 20.99
C SER A 881 -2.51 -34.04 20.57
N HIS A 882 -2.76 -34.25 19.27
CA HIS A 882 -3.82 -35.13 18.78
C HIS A 882 -3.30 -36.45 18.16
N THR A 883 -4.08 -37.53 18.31
CA THR A 883 -3.81 -38.81 17.62
C THR A 883 -4.03 -38.68 16.10
N MET A 884 -3.37 -39.52 15.29
CA MET A 884 -3.47 -39.53 13.81
C MET A 884 -4.90 -39.39 13.25
N HIS A 885 -5.90 -39.99 13.91
CA HIS A 885 -7.30 -39.92 13.47
C HIS A 885 -7.94 -38.53 13.65
N LEU A 886 -7.55 -37.79 14.70
CA LEU A 886 -8.00 -36.42 14.97
C LEU A 886 -7.24 -35.40 14.12
N GLN A 887 -5.95 -35.64 13.88
CA GLN A 887 -5.15 -34.92 12.88
C GLN A 887 -5.82 -34.96 11.49
N ASN A 888 -6.36 -36.10 11.07
CA ASN A 888 -7.13 -36.22 9.80
C ASN A 888 -8.42 -35.38 9.77
N LYS A 889 -9.14 -35.26 10.90
CA LYS A 889 -10.30 -34.34 10.99
C LYS A 889 -9.86 -32.88 11.00
N LEU A 890 -8.70 -32.58 11.58
CA LEU A 890 -8.13 -31.24 11.63
C LEU A 890 -7.67 -30.78 10.23
N ILE A 891 -7.06 -31.64 9.41
CA ILE A 891 -6.75 -31.33 7.99
C ILE A 891 -8.03 -30.98 7.23
N ARG A 892 -9.06 -31.84 7.28
CA ARG A 892 -10.35 -31.55 6.63
C ARG A 892 -11.02 -30.27 7.15
N SER A 893 -10.88 -30.00 8.45
CA SER A 893 -11.36 -28.75 9.05
C SER A 893 -10.53 -27.56 8.58
N MET A 894 -9.21 -27.68 8.46
CA MET A 894 -8.33 -26.62 7.99
C MET A 894 -8.51 -26.36 6.49
N GLU A 895 -8.77 -27.37 5.66
CA GLU A 895 -9.21 -27.19 4.26
C GLU A 895 -10.55 -26.45 4.16
N LEU A 896 -11.43 -26.63 5.15
CA LEU A 896 -12.72 -25.94 5.26
C LEU A 896 -12.62 -24.54 5.91
N HIS A 897 -11.63 -24.26 6.77
CA HIS A 897 -11.46 -23.00 7.54
C HIS A 897 -10.37 -22.08 6.97
N TYR A 898 -9.39 -22.65 6.27
CA TYR A 898 -8.25 -21.99 5.65
C TYR A 898 -8.15 -22.50 4.20
N ARG A 899 -8.60 -21.69 3.24
CA ARG A 899 -8.38 -21.99 1.82
C ARG A 899 -6.90 -22.00 1.36
N PRO A 900 -5.86 -21.53 2.08
CA PRO A 900 -4.50 -21.95 1.72
C PRO A 900 -4.32 -23.46 1.94
N LYS A 901 -3.56 -24.11 1.06
CA LYS A 901 -3.23 -25.54 1.17
C LYS A 901 -2.71 -25.81 2.62
N PRO A 902 -3.23 -26.79 3.36
CA PRO A 902 -2.80 -27.09 4.74
C PRO A 902 -1.28 -27.20 4.89
N ASP A 903 -0.59 -27.74 3.88
CA ASP A 903 0.87 -27.85 3.79
C ASP A 903 1.62 -26.50 3.83
N CYS A 904 0.94 -25.38 3.52
CA CYS A 904 1.55 -24.05 3.57
C CYS A 904 1.56 -23.47 4.98
N ILE A 905 0.62 -23.89 5.84
CA ILE A 905 0.49 -23.46 7.24
C ILE A 905 1.07 -24.50 8.22
N MET A 906 1.09 -25.77 7.85
CA MET A 906 1.55 -26.86 8.71
C MET A 906 2.67 -27.66 8.05
N VAL A 907 3.85 -27.71 8.68
CA VAL A 907 4.79 -28.81 8.50
C VAL A 907 5.60 -29.02 9.78
N THR A 908 5.15 -29.96 10.62
CA THR A 908 6.06 -30.78 11.42
C THR A 908 5.75 -32.26 11.13
N TRP A 909 6.77 -32.96 10.62
CA TRP A 909 6.89 -34.42 10.47
C TRP A 909 5.73 -35.22 9.83
N ALA A 910 5.46 -35.05 8.51
CA ALA A 910 5.04 -36.15 7.60
C ALA A 910 4.67 -35.64 6.17
N GLN A 911 5.61 -35.04 5.43
CA GLN A 911 5.34 -34.57 4.07
C GLN A 911 4.85 -35.68 3.11
N THR A 912 5.37 -36.91 3.24
CA THR A 912 4.99 -38.02 2.36
C THR A 912 3.60 -38.58 2.66
N PHE A 913 3.19 -38.61 3.94
CA PHE A 913 1.90 -39.16 4.37
C PHE A 913 0.75 -38.16 4.13
N CYS A 914 1.00 -36.86 4.31
CA CYS A 914 0.02 -35.82 3.99
C CYS A 914 -0.26 -35.71 2.48
N LEU A 915 0.73 -35.99 1.61
CA LEU A 915 0.54 -35.97 0.16
C LEU A 915 -0.36 -37.12 -0.35
N GLU A 916 -0.21 -38.33 0.21
CA GLU A 916 -1.05 -39.49 -0.14
C GLU A 916 -2.49 -39.33 0.35
N LEU A 917 -2.69 -38.77 1.55
CA LEU A 917 -4.04 -38.50 2.09
C LEU A 917 -4.79 -37.38 1.36
N ARG A 918 -4.09 -36.53 0.60
CA ARG A 918 -4.64 -35.37 -0.13
C ARG A 918 -5.17 -35.73 -1.52
N THR A 919 -4.67 -36.81 -2.10
CA THR A 919 -5.03 -37.27 -3.46
C THR A 919 -6.23 -38.22 -3.46
N HIS A 920 -6.68 -38.64 -2.27
CA HIS A 920 -7.89 -39.43 -2.02
C HIS A 920 -8.95 -38.58 -1.31
#